data_AF-A0A2T2Y2L7-F1
#
_entry.id   AF-A0A2T2Y2L7-F1
#
_cell.length_a   1.000
_cell.length_b   1.000
_cell.length_c   1.000
_cell.angle_alpha   90.00
_cell.angle_beta   90.00
_cell.angle_gamma   90.00
#
_symmetry.space_group_name_H-M   'P 1'
#
loop_
_entity.id
_entity.type
_entity.pdbx_description
1 polymer ?
#
loop_
_entity_poly.entity_id
_entity_poly.type
_entity_poly.pdbx_seq_one_letter_code
_entity_poly.pdbx_strand_id
1 'polypeptide(L)'
;MTNHWVDIKNANVVMVMGGNAAEAHPVGFRWAMEAKNNNDATLIVVDPRFTRTASVADIYAPIRSGTDITFLSGVLLYLIENNKINAEYVKHYTNASLLVRDDFTFEDGLFSGYDAEKRQYDKSSWNYQFDENGYAKRDETLSHPRCVWNLLKQHVSRYTPDVVENICGTPKADFLKVCDVLASTSAADRTTTFLYALGWTQHTVGAQNIRTMAMIQLLLGNMGMAGGGVNALRGHSNIQGLTDLGLLSTSLPGYLTLPSDKHTSLQTYLEANTPKATLPDQVNYWGNYPKFYVSLMKAFYGDAATKENDWGFNWLPKWDQAYDVIKYFNMMDNGKVTGYICQGFNPVASFPDKNKVVRSLSKLKYMVVIDPLVTETSTFWQNHGESNDVDPSTIQTEVFRLPSTCFAEEDGSIANSGRWLQWHWKGQEAPGEARNDGEILAGIYHRLREMYRNEGGKGVEPLLKMGWNYKQPDRPESEEVAKENNGYALADLYDANGVLVAKKGQLLNSFALLRDDGTTASSCWIYSGSWTEQGNQMANRDNADPSGLGNTLGWAWAWPLNRRVLYNRASADVNGKPWDPKRMLIQWNGTKWTGNDIPDFNTAPPGSKTNPFIMQPEGLGRLFAIDKLAEGPFPEHYEPMETPLGTNPLHPNVISSPVVRLYEEDAVRLGKKDKFPYVSTTYRLTEHFHTWTKHARLNAIAQPEQFVEISEGLAKAKGIANGDRVTVSSQRGFIRAVAVVTRRLQTLNVNGQQVETVGIPLHWGYEGVARKGYIANTLTPNVGDSNSQTPEYKAFLVNIEKA
;
A
#
# COMPACT_ATOMS: atom_id res chain seq x y z
N MET A 1 0.52 -8.28 -0.32
CA MET A 1 0.62 -9.45 -1.19
C MET A 1 -0.63 -10.27 -1.02
N THR A 2 -1.16 -10.76 -2.14
CA THR A 2 -2.16 -11.82 -2.12
C THR A 2 -1.52 -13.17 -1.81
N ASN A 3 -0.27 -13.35 -2.22
CA ASN A 3 0.52 -14.56 -1.96
C ASN A 3 1.61 -14.24 -0.91
N HIS A 4 2.74 -14.95 -0.95
CA HIS A 4 3.89 -14.75 -0.06
C HIS A 4 5.23 -14.99 -0.80
N TRP A 5 6.34 -14.69 -0.15
CA TRP A 5 7.67 -14.66 -0.77
C TRP A 5 8.08 -15.96 -1.45
N VAL A 6 8.00 -17.10 -0.75
CA VAL A 6 8.44 -18.40 -1.28
C VAL A 6 7.62 -18.84 -2.49
N ASP A 7 6.32 -18.52 -2.50
CA ASP A 7 5.39 -18.92 -3.57
C ASP A 7 5.77 -18.34 -4.94
N ILE A 8 6.53 -17.25 -4.98
CA ILE A 8 7.04 -16.65 -6.23
C ILE A 8 7.81 -17.70 -7.07
N LYS A 9 8.46 -18.68 -6.42
CA LYS A 9 9.20 -19.76 -7.11
C LYS A 9 8.35 -20.59 -8.08
N ASN A 10 7.04 -20.62 -7.87
CA ASN A 10 6.10 -21.42 -8.66
C ASN A 10 5.62 -20.69 -9.93
N ALA A 11 6.01 -19.44 -10.14
CA ALA A 11 5.59 -18.64 -11.29
C ALA A 11 6.21 -19.14 -12.59
N ASN A 12 5.51 -18.91 -13.72
CA ASN A 12 6.06 -19.14 -15.07
C ASN A 12 6.51 -17.83 -15.74
N VAL A 13 5.98 -16.71 -15.27
CA VAL A 13 6.44 -15.36 -15.63
C VAL A 13 6.50 -14.53 -14.35
N VAL A 14 7.64 -13.87 -14.13
CA VAL A 14 7.81 -12.92 -13.04
C VAL A 14 7.91 -11.53 -13.66
N MET A 15 6.93 -10.68 -13.37
CA MET A 15 6.88 -9.31 -13.88
C MET A 15 7.28 -8.33 -12.77
N VAL A 16 8.45 -7.70 -12.92
CA VAL A 16 8.90 -6.61 -12.03
C VAL A 16 8.67 -5.28 -12.75
N MET A 17 7.56 -4.62 -12.42
CA MET A 17 7.17 -3.33 -12.97
C MET A 17 6.61 -2.48 -11.84
N GLY A 18 6.95 -1.19 -11.80
CA GLY A 18 6.64 -0.35 -10.63
C GLY A 18 7.40 -0.76 -9.36
N GLY A 19 8.52 -1.46 -9.50
CA GLY A 19 9.34 -1.95 -8.40
C GLY A 19 10.75 -2.34 -8.87
N ASN A 20 11.66 -2.55 -7.92
CA ASN A 20 13.04 -2.97 -8.19
C ASN A 20 13.47 -4.00 -7.13
N ALA A 21 12.92 -5.21 -7.25
CA ALA A 21 12.93 -6.20 -6.18
C ALA A 21 14.35 -6.71 -5.81
N ALA A 22 15.29 -6.78 -6.77
CA ALA A 22 16.67 -7.17 -6.47
C ALA A 22 17.40 -6.15 -5.57
N GLU A 23 16.91 -4.90 -5.51
CA GLU A 23 17.49 -3.85 -4.67
C GLU A 23 16.66 -3.59 -3.41
N ALA A 24 15.33 -3.50 -3.56
CA ALA A 24 14.44 -3.19 -2.44
C ALA A 24 14.11 -4.42 -1.57
N HIS A 25 14.18 -5.63 -2.13
CA HIS A 25 13.75 -6.88 -1.48
C HIS A 25 14.66 -8.07 -1.82
N PRO A 26 16.01 -7.93 -1.71
CA PRO A 26 16.97 -8.86 -2.32
C PRO A 26 16.77 -10.32 -1.87
N VAL A 27 16.52 -10.56 -0.58
CA VAL A 27 16.32 -11.91 -0.05
C VAL A 27 15.00 -12.53 -0.53
N GLY A 28 13.92 -11.74 -0.58
CA GLY A 28 12.65 -12.18 -1.15
C GLY A 28 12.75 -12.45 -2.65
N PHE A 29 13.57 -11.68 -3.35
CA PHE A 29 13.83 -11.82 -4.78
C PHE A 29 14.59 -13.11 -5.15
N ARG A 30 15.23 -13.79 -4.18
CA ARG A 30 15.73 -15.15 -4.39
C ARG A 30 14.69 -16.04 -5.06
N TRP A 31 13.44 -15.97 -4.63
CA TRP A 31 12.38 -16.84 -5.14
C TRP A 31 11.95 -16.51 -6.57
N ALA A 32 12.14 -15.26 -7.03
CA ALA A 32 12.03 -14.93 -8.45
C ALA A 32 13.16 -15.57 -9.27
N MET A 33 14.37 -15.59 -8.72
CA MET A 33 15.51 -16.27 -9.35
C MET A 33 15.36 -17.79 -9.34
N GLU A 34 14.77 -18.38 -8.29
CA GLU A 34 14.41 -19.81 -8.27
C GLU A 34 13.37 -20.12 -9.35
N ALA A 35 12.33 -19.28 -9.52
CA ALA A 35 11.38 -19.44 -10.61
C ALA A 35 12.08 -19.40 -11.97
N LYS A 36 12.96 -18.41 -12.19
CA LYS A 36 13.69 -18.27 -13.44
C LYS A 36 14.61 -19.45 -13.72
N ASN A 37 15.48 -19.78 -12.76
CA ASN A 37 16.58 -20.71 -12.98
C ASN A 37 16.14 -22.18 -12.88
N ASN A 38 15.12 -22.47 -12.09
CA ASN A 38 14.73 -23.84 -11.72
C ASN A 38 13.26 -24.19 -12.06
N ASN A 39 12.46 -23.22 -12.51
CA ASN A 39 11.09 -23.43 -13.02
C ASN A 39 10.90 -22.82 -14.42
N ASP A 40 12.00 -22.53 -15.11
CA ASP A 40 12.06 -21.96 -16.47
C ASP A 40 11.19 -20.70 -16.67
N ALA A 41 11.02 -19.90 -15.60
CA ALA A 41 10.21 -18.70 -15.66
C ALA A 41 10.92 -17.60 -16.45
N THR A 42 10.15 -16.82 -17.21
CA THR A 42 10.67 -15.58 -17.81
C THR A 42 10.60 -14.44 -16.80
N LEU A 43 11.74 -13.82 -16.51
CA LEU A 43 11.81 -12.60 -15.69
C LEU A 43 11.78 -11.36 -16.59
N ILE A 44 10.79 -10.50 -16.40
CA ILE A 44 10.62 -9.25 -17.14
C ILE A 44 10.81 -8.07 -16.19
N VAL A 45 11.53 -7.05 -16.65
CA VAL A 45 11.65 -5.76 -15.98
C VAL A 45 11.17 -4.64 -16.89
N VAL A 46 10.25 -3.82 -16.38
CA VAL A 46 9.80 -2.59 -17.04
C VAL A 46 10.01 -1.43 -16.08
N ASP A 47 11.02 -0.59 -16.38
CA ASP A 47 11.49 0.50 -15.51
C ASP A 47 12.14 1.60 -16.36
N PRO A 48 12.08 2.89 -15.98
CA PRO A 48 12.83 3.97 -16.64
C PRO A 48 14.35 3.77 -16.64
N ARG A 49 14.87 2.88 -15.80
CA ARG A 49 16.29 2.60 -15.63
C ARG A 49 16.56 1.12 -15.84
N PHE A 50 17.71 0.82 -16.43
CA PHE A 50 18.28 -0.51 -16.36
C PHE A 50 18.86 -0.72 -14.94
N THR A 51 18.08 -1.37 -14.07
CA THR A 51 18.38 -1.60 -12.65
C THR A 51 19.22 -2.86 -12.41
N ARG A 52 19.58 -3.15 -11.14
CA ARG A 52 20.18 -4.45 -10.79
C ARG A 52 19.20 -5.61 -10.99
N THR A 53 17.88 -5.36 -10.92
CA THR A 53 16.89 -6.38 -11.33
C THR A 53 16.96 -6.61 -12.84
N ALA A 54 17.07 -5.56 -13.65
CA ALA A 54 17.20 -5.68 -15.11
C ALA A 54 18.46 -6.45 -15.52
N SER A 55 19.54 -6.35 -14.73
CA SER A 55 20.79 -7.09 -14.96
C SER A 55 20.63 -8.62 -15.00
N VAL A 56 19.56 -9.15 -14.40
CA VAL A 56 19.28 -10.60 -14.37
C VAL A 56 17.97 -10.94 -15.07
N ALA A 57 17.30 -9.98 -15.71
CA ALA A 57 16.06 -10.18 -16.45
C ALA A 57 16.32 -10.82 -17.81
N ASP A 58 15.34 -11.56 -18.31
CA ASP A 58 15.34 -12.06 -19.69
C ASP A 58 14.89 -10.96 -20.66
N ILE A 59 13.98 -10.10 -20.21
CA ILE A 59 13.44 -8.98 -20.98
C ILE A 59 13.54 -7.72 -20.12
N TYR A 60 14.13 -6.67 -20.70
CA TYR A 60 14.05 -5.31 -20.19
C TYR A 60 13.33 -4.44 -21.23
N ALA A 61 12.35 -3.66 -20.79
CA ALA A 61 11.71 -2.63 -21.62
C ALA A 61 11.71 -1.29 -20.87
N PRO A 62 12.23 -0.20 -21.46
CA PRO A 62 12.20 1.10 -20.82
C PRO A 62 10.77 1.67 -20.81
N ILE A 63 10.46 2.48 -19.80
CA ILE A 63 9.20 3.22 -19.71
C ILE A 63 9.44 4.61 -19.11
N ARG A 64 8.77 5.65 -19.61
CA ARG A 64 8.80 6.97 -18.96
C ARG A 64 8.08 6.92 -17.60
N SER A 65 8.62 7.60 -16.59
CA SER A 65 7.96 7.70 -15.29
C SER A 65 6.61 8.40 -15.41
N GLY A 66 5.56 7.81 -14.81
CA GLY A 66 4.19 8.36 -14.82
C GLY A 66 3.33 7.93 -16.01
N THR A 67 3.71 6.89 -16.75
CA THR A 67 2.95 6.41 -17.94
C THR A 67 2.54 4.94 -17.86
N ASP A 68 2.58 4.35 -16.67
CA ASP A 68 2.30 2.93 -16.48
C ASP A 68 0.86 2.55 -16.88
N ILE A 69 -0.14 3.42 -16.64
CA ILE A 69 -1.53 3.17 -17.08
C ILE A 69 -1.59 2.96 -18.60
N THR A 70 -0.93 3.80 -19.40
CA THR A 70 -0.93 3.63 -20.85
C THR A 70 -0.35 2.28 -21.26
N PHE A 71 0.80 1.90 -20.69
CA PHE A 71 1.42 0.61 -20.95
C PHE A 71 0.48 -0.56 -20.58
N LEU A 72 -0.04 -0.56 -19.36
CA LEU A 72 -0.87 -1.65 -18.83
C LEU A 72 -2.24 -1.72 -19.51
N SER A 73 -2.84 -0.59 -19.87
CA SER A 73 -4.08 -0.55 -20.65
C SER A 73 -3.86 -1.06 -22.07
N GLY A 74 -2.67 -0.83 -22.65
CA GLY A 74 -2.28 -1.47 -23.90
C GLY A 74 -2.16 -2.98 -23.77
N VAL A 75 -1.64 -3.49 -22.64
CA VAL A 75 -1.65 -4.94 -22.37
C VAL A 75 -3.08 -5.46 -22.29
N LEU A 76 -3.98 -4.78 -21.59
CA LEU A 76 -5.40 -5.15 -21.53
C LEU A 76 -6.02 -5.23 -22.93
N LEU A 77 -5.79 -4.21 -23.77
CA LEU A 77 -6.25 -4.21 -25.16
C LEU A 77 -5.71 -5.41 -25.93
N TYR A 78 -4.39 -5.65 -25.86
CA TYR A 78 -3.75 -6.77 -26.54
C TYR A 78 -4.35 -8.12 -26.12
N LEU A 79 -4.54 -8.34 -24.82
CA LEU A 79 -5.11 -9.60 -24.30
C LEU A 79 -6.55 -9.81 -24.80
N ILE A 80 -7.34 -8.75 -24.83
CA ILE A 80 -8.73 -8.77 -25.29
C ILE A 80 -8.80 -9.06 -26.79
N GLU A 81 -8.04 -8.33 -27.62
CA GLU A 81 -8.08 -8.47 -29.09
C GLU A 81 -7.60 -9.84 -29.55
N ASN A 82 -6.62 -10.42 -28.85
CA ASN A 82 -6.06 -11.74 -29.18
C ASN A 82 -6.77 -12.90 -28.47
N ASN A 83 -7.83 -12.62 -27.72
CA ASN A 83 -8.55 -13.59 -26.88
C ASN A 83 -7.60 -14.41 -25.96
N LYS A 84 -6.59 -13.73 -25.41
CA LYS A 84 -5.59 -14.27 -24.49
C LYS A 84 -6.03 -14.05 -23.06
N ILE A 85 -7.15 -14.68 -22.72
CA ILE A 85 -7.77 -14.62 -21.38
C ILE A 85 -8.12 -16.03 -20.91
N ASN A 86 -8.25 -16.22 -19.60
CA ASN A 86 -8.93 -17.39 -19.05
C ASN A 86 -10.44 -17.10 -19.03
N ALA A 87 -11.14 -17.47 -20.11
CA ALA A 87 -12.53 -17.07 -20.33
C ALA A 87 -13.49 -17.55 -19.23
N GLU A 88 -13.32 -18.79 -18.75
CA GLU A 88 -14.16 -19.35 -17.68
C GLU A 88 -13.90 -18.65 -16.34
N TYR A 89 -12.63 -18.35 -16.04
CA TYR A 89 -12.28 -17.53 -14.87
C TYR A 89 -12.92 -16.15 -14.96
N VAL A 90 -12.77 -15.46 -16.10
CA VAL A 90 -13.31 -14.11 -16.31
C VAL A 90 -14.82 -14.11 -16.12
N LYS A 91 -15.53 -15.05 -16.76
CA LYS A 91 -16.98 -15.16 -16.69
C LYS A 91 -17.50 -15.38 -15.26
N HIS A 92 -16.88 -16.29 -14.53
CA HIS A 92 -17.43 -16.75 -13.25
C HIS A 92 -16.88 -16.00 -12.03
N TYR A 93 -15.62 -15.55 -12.06
CA TYR A 93 -14.94 -15.00 -10.88
C TYR A 93 -14.69 -13.51 -10.96
N THR A 94 -15.08 -12.85 -12.06
CA THR A 94 -15.03 -11.40 -12.19
C THR A 94 -16.42 -10.81 -12.40
N ASN A 95 -16.54 -9.50 -12.25
CA ASN A 95 -17.79 -8.80 -12.52
C ASN A 95 -18.07 -8.55 -14.03
N ALA A 96 -17.39 -9.24 -14.94
CA ALA A 96 -17.52 -9.09 -16.40
C ALA A 96 -18.98 -9.13 -16.91
N SER A 97 -19.81 -10.00 -16.33
CA SER A 97 -21.21 -10.20 -16.73
C SER A 97 -22.19 -9.20 -16.11
N LEU A 98 -21.78 -8.43 -15.09
CA LEU A 98 -22.69 -7.49 -14.42
C LEU A 98 -22.98 -6.30 -15.34
N LEU A 99 -24.22 -5.80 -15.30
CA LEU A 99 -24.66 -4.69 -16.11
C LEU A 99 -24.45 -3.36 -15.39
N VAL A 100 -23.78 -2.41 -16.04
CA VAL A 100 -23.55 -1.04 -15.54
C VAL A 100 -24.70 -0.13 -15.98
N ARG A 101 -25.09 0.82 -15.13
CA ARG A 101 -26.16 1.78 -15.44
C ARG A 101 -25.96 2.48 -16.78
N ASP A 102 -27.05 2.83 -17.46
CA ASP A 102 -27.02 3.46 -18.79
C ASP A 102 -26.39 4.87 -18.79
N ASP A 103 -26.46 5.58 -17.66
CA ASP A 103 -25.91 6.93 -17.47
C ASP A 103 -24.39 6.95 -17.17
N PHE A 104 -23.74 5.79 -17.11
CA PHE A 104 -22.27 5.72 -17.10
C PHE A 104 -21.72 6.03 -18.50
N THR A 105 -20.92 7.08 -18.61
CA THR A 105 -20.19 7.43 -19.83
C THR A 105 -18.75 7.82 -19.52
N PHE A 106 -17.92 7.81 -20.56
CA PHE A 106 -16.57 8.34 -20.55
C PHE A 106 -16.33 9.05 -21.88
N GLU A 107 -15.89 10.30 -21.83
CA GLU A 107 -15.63 11.12 -23.01
C GLU A 107 -14.51 12.13 -22.70
N ASP A 108 -13.57 12.27 -23.64
CA ASP A 108 -12.46 13.24 -23.59
C ASP A 108 -11.72 13.32 -22.23
N GLY A 109 -11.41 12.17 -21.64
CA GLY A 109 -10.68 12.10 -20.38
C GLY A 109 -11.51 12.33 -19.13
N LEU A 110 -12.84 12.45 -19.21
CA LEU A 110 -13.73 12.57 -18.06
C LEU A 110 -14.80 11.47 -18.06
N PHE A 111 -15.09 10.94 -16.88
CA PHE A 111 -16.25 10.07 -16.66
C PHE A 111 -17.53 10.90 -16.45
N SER A 112 -18.71 10.28 -16.53
CA SER A 112 -19.94 10.97 -16.16
C SER A 112 -19.94 11.39 -14.69
N GLY A 113 -20.54 12.55 -14.42
CA GLY A 113 -20.68 13.11 -13.06
C GLY A 113 -19.59 14.10 -12.62
N TYR A 114 -18.70 14.55 -13.52
CA TYR A 114 -17.65 15.50 -13.15
C TYR A 114 -18.20 16.89 -12.77
N ASP A 115 -17.88 17.36 -11.57
CA ASP A 115 -18.10 18.72 -11.10
C ASP A 115 -16.77 19.50 -11.24
N ALA A 116 -16.70 20.39 -12.22
CA ALA A 116 -15.48 21.13 -12.55
C ALA A 116 -15.05 22.12 -11.44
N GLU A 117 -16.01 22.68 -10.71
CA GLU A 117 -15.74 23.64 -9.63
C GLU A 117 -15.17 22.93 -8.40
N LYS A 118 -15.77 21.79 -8.02
CA LYS A 118 -15.27 20.99 -6.89
C LYS A 118 -14.10 20.09 -7.25
N ARG A 119 -13.87 19.86 -8.53
CA ARG A 119 -12.91 18.88 -9.07
C ARG A 119 -13.10 17.51 -8.43
N GLN A 120 -14.34 17.04 -8.47
CA GLN A 120 -14.79 15.77 -7.91
C GLN A 120 -15.84 15.16 -8.82
N TYR A 121 -16.08 13.85 -8.69
CA TYR A 121 -17.17 13.17 -9.39
C TYR A 121 -18.35 12.88 -8.45
N ASP A 122 -19.56 13.15 -8.92
CA ASP A 122 -20.75 12.40 -8.54
C ASP A 122 -20.65 10.99 -9.13
N LYS A 123 -20.54 9.99 -8.25
CA LYS A 123 -20.29 8.59 -8.63
C LYS A 123 -21.59 7.79 -8.79
N SER A 124 -22.75 8.44 -8.80
CA SER A 124 -24.05 7.77 -8.86
C SER A 124 -24.20 6.85 -10.07
N SER A 125 -23.74 7.29 -11.25
CA SER A 125 -23.75 6.49 -12.48
C SER A 125 -22.77 5.32 -12.46
N TRP A 126 -21.76 5.33 -11.58
CA TRP A 126 -20.71 4.31 -11.51
C TRP A 126 -21.15 3.11 -10.69
N ASN A 127 -22.32 2.56 -11.02
CA ASN A 127 -22.94 1.46 -10.30
C ASN A 127 -23.53 0.44 -11.26
N TYR A 128 -23.88 -0.71 -10.71
CA TYR A 128 -24.63 -1.72 -11.45
C TYR A 128 -26.09 -1.31 -11.63
N GLN A 129 -26.75 -1.87 -12.63
CA GLN A 129 -28.20 -1.94 -12.68
C GLN A 129 -28.65 -3.00 -11.66
N PHE A 130 -29.65 -2.67 -10.84
CA PHE A 130 -30.20 -3.60 -9.87
C PHE A 130 -31.55 -4.17 -10.34
N ASP A 131 -31.81 -5.43 -10.01
CA ASP A 131 -33.10 -6.10 -10.21
C ASP A 131 -34.10 -5.75 -9.12
N GLU A 132 -35.31 -6.31 -9.19
CA GLU A 132 -36.38 -6.13 -8.22
C GLU A 132 -36.04 -6.60 -6.79
N ASN A 133 -35.00 -7.43 -6.63
CA ASN A 133 -34.53 -7.91 -5.34
C ASN A 133 -33.35 -7.09 -4.78
N GLY A 134 -32.91 -6.06 -5.51
CA GLY A 134 -31.77 -5.23 -5.15
C GLY A 134 -30.41 -5.88 -5.46
N TYR A 135 -30.35 -6.91 -6.31
CA TYR A 135 -29.11 -7.53 -6.76
C TYR A 135 -28.68 -7.03 -8.14
N ALA A 136 -27.38 -7.04 -8.41
CA ALA A 136 -26.84 -6.60 -9.69
C ALA A 136 -27.34 -7.50 -10.83
N LYS A 137 -27.90 -6.90 -11.88
CA LYS A 137 -28.29 -7.61 -13.10
C LYS A 137 -27.06 -8.18 -13.79
N ARG A 138 -27.23 -9.36 -14.42
CA ARG A 138 -26.15 -10.09 -15.09
C ARG A 138 -26.58 -10.54 -16.48
N ASP A 139 -25.64 -10.52 -17.41
CA ASP A 139 -25.70 -11.22 -18.69
C ASP A 139 -24.52 -12.19 -18.81
N GLU A 140 -24.79 -13.47 -18.57
CA GLU A 140 -23.79 -14.54 -18.65
C GLU A 140 -23.27 -14.81 -20.07
N THR A 141 -23.94 -14.28 -21.10
CA THR A 141 -23.47 -14.38 -22.49
C THR A 141 -22.40 -13.35 -22.83
N LEU A 142 -22.23 -12.33 -21.98
CA LEU A 142 -21.33 -11.18 -22.19
C LEU A 142 -21.62 -10.41 -23.48
N SER A 143 -22.86 -10.47 -23.99
CA SER A 143 -23.26 -9.83 -25.24
C SER A 143 -23.95 -8.48 -25.04
N HIS A 144 -24.53 -8.24 -23.86
CA HIS A 144 -25.22 -7.00 -23.53
C HIS A 144 -24.26 -5.81 -23.61
N PRO A 145 -24.60 -4.70 -24.28
CA PRO A 145 -23.67 -3.58 -24.49
C PRO A 145 -23.21 -2.92 -23.19
N ARG A 146 -24.03 -3.03 -22.13
CA ARG A 146 -23.73 -2.48 -20.79
C ARG A 146 -23.07 -3.47 -19.83
N CYS A 147 -22.77 -4.70 -20.24
CA CYS A 147 -21.99 -5.57 -19.36
C CYS A 147 -20.58 -4.98 -19.19
N VAL A 148 -20.01 -5.15 -18.01
CA VAL A 148 -18.66 -4.65 -17.67
C VAL A 148 -17.63 -5.05 -18.73
N TRP A 149 -17.72 -6.27 -19.26
CA TRP A 149 -16.84 -6.76 -20.32
C TRP A 149 -16.84 -5.85 -21.55
N ASN A 150 -18.01 -5.52 -22.09
CA ASN A 150 -18.13 -4.72 -23.30
C ASN A 150 -17.69 -3.27 -23.09
N LEU A 151 -17.98 -2.70 -21.92
CA LEU A 151 -17.52 -1.36 -21.56
C LEU A 151 -16.00 -1.30 -21.36
N LEU A 152 -15.40 -2.34 -20.78
CA LEU A 152 -13.94 -2.44 -20.66
C LEU A 152 -13.29 -2.46 -22.04
N LYS A 153 -13.78 -3.31 -22.96
CA LYS A 153 -13.28 -3.39 -24.34
C LYS A 153 -13.31 -2.03 -25.03
N GLN A 154 -14.44 -1.31 -24.89
CA GLN A 154 -14.57 0.04 -25.43
C GLN A 154 -13.57 1.01 -24.79
N HIS A 155 -13.42 1.00 -23.47
CA HIS A 155 -12.54 1.90 -22.73
C HIS A 155 -11.07 1.78 -23.15
N VAL A 156 -10.56 0.54 -23.26
CA VAL A 156 -9.15 0.28 -23.58
C VAL A 156 -8.82 0.32 -25.08
N SER A 157 -9.82 0.38 -25.96
CA SER A 157 -9.64 0.41 -27.43
C SER A 157 -8.68 1.50 -27.94
N ARG A 158 -8.50 2.59 -27.18
CA ARG A 158 -7.63 3.72 -27.52
C ARG A 158 -6.14 3.43 -27.29
N TYR A 159 -5.80 2.41 -26.50
CA TYR A 159 -4.43 2.15 -26.02
C TYR A 159 -3.64 1.23 -26.96
N THR A 160 -3.57 1.60 -28.24
CA THR A 160 -2.83 0.81 -29.25
C THR A 160 -1.32 0.80 -28.96
N PRO A 161 -0.55 -0.15 -29.54
CA PRO A 161 0.92 -0.14 -29.45
C PRO A 161 1.55 1.21 -29.84
N ASP A 162 0.94 1.93 -30.78
CA ASP A 162 1.37 3.27 -31.23
C ASP A 162 1.16 4.33 -30.16
N VAL A 163 0.03 4.27 -29.44
CA VAL A 163 -0.23 5.16 -28.30
C VAL A 163 0.71 4.86 -27.14
N VAL A 164 0.97 3.58 -26.89
CA VAL A 164 1.97 3.14 -25.89
C VAL A 164 3.34 3.69 -26.23
N GLU A 165 3.84 3.50 -27.46
CA GLU A 165 5.15 4.04 -27.87
C GLU A 165 5.18 5.57 -27.78
N ASN A 166 4.12 6.25 -28.23
CA ASN A 166 4.06 7.71 -28.24
C ASN A 166 4.10 8.35 -26.85
N ILE A 167 3.41 7.76 -25.85
CA ILE A 167 3.30 8.32 -24.50
C ILE A 167 4.38 7.78 -23.56
N CYS A 168 4.63 6.47 -23.60
CA CYS A 168 5.57 5.79 -22.71
C CYS A 168 7.02 5.90 -23.20
N GLY A 169 7.23 6.07 -24.50
CA GLY A 169 8.55 5.96 -25.12
C GLY A 169 9.08 4.52 -25.21
N THR A 170 8.30 3.53 -24.80
CA THR A 170 8.65 2.12 -24.94
C THR A 170 8.58 1.73 -26.42
N PRO A 171 9.66 1.22 -27.03
CA PRO A 171 9.61 0.76 -28.41
C PRO A 171 8.53 -0.31 -28.60
N LYS A 172 7.74 -0.23 -29.68
CA LYS A 172 6.68 -1.20 -29.99
C LYS A 172 7.15 -2.65 -29.92
N ALA A 173 8.35 -2.92 -30.42
CA ALA A 173 8.94 -4.26 -30.42
C ALA A 173 9.13 -4.81 -29.00
N ASP A 174 9.51 -3.98 -28.04
CA ASP A 174 9.70 -4.41 -26.66
C ASP A 174 8.37 -4.53 -25.92
N PHE A 175 7.44 -3.62 -26.18
CA PHE A 175 6.06 -3.73 -25.69
C PHE A 175 5.39 -5.04 -26.15
N LEU A 176 5.46 -5.36 -27.44
CA LEU A 176 4.87 -6.58 -28.00
C LEU A 176 5.50 -7.86 -27.41
N LYS A 177 6.82 -7.89 -27.19
CA LYS A 177 7.46 -9.03 -26.49
C LYS A 177 6.88 -9.22 -25.09
N VAL A 178 6.68 -8.14 -24.33
CA VAL A 178 6.06 -8.21 -22.99
C VAL A 178 4.62 -8.74 -23.09
N CYS A 179 3.83 -8.21 -24.03
CA CYS A 179 2.47 -8.67 -24.28
C CYS A 179 2.42 -10.17 -24.61
N ASP A 180 3.26 -10.65 -25.51
CA ASP A 180 3.32 -12.06 -25.93
C ASP A 180 3.62 -12.99 -24.74
N VAL A 181 4.58 -12.62 -23.89
CA VAL A 181 4.96 -13.43 -22.72
C VAL A 181 3.86 -13.42 -21.67
N LEU A 182 3.25 -12.27 -21.36
CA LEU A 182 2.12 -12.21 -20.42
C LEU A 182 0.92 -13.01 -20.94
N ALA A 183 0.60 -12.87 -22.23
CA ALA A 183 -0.47 -13.60 -22.90
C ALA A 183 -0.27 -15.12 -22.84
N SER A 184 0.97 -15.61 -22.76
CA SER A 184 1.24 -17.05 -22.56
C SER A 184 0.71 -17.61 -21.24
N THR A 185 0.37 -16.72 -20.29
CA THR A 185 -0.15 -17.09 -18.96
C THR A 185 -1.66 -16.92 -18.84
N SER A 186 -2.37 -16.78 -19.96
CA SER A 186 -3.83 -16.94 -19.99
C SER A 186 -4.25 -18.42 -19.98
N ALA A 187 -3.29 -19.33 -20.22
CA ALA A 187 -3.49 -20.76 -20.07
C ALA A 187 -3.68 -21.11 -18.58
N ALA A 188 -4.63 -21.98 -18.28
CA ALA A 188 -5.01 -22.33 -16.90
C ALA A 188 -3.85 -22.92 -16.07
N ASP A 189 -2.86 -23.51 -16.71
CA ASP A 189 -1.69 -24.14 -16.10
C ASP A 189 -0.41 -23.29 -16.19
N ARG A 190 -0.53 -21.99 -16.50
CA ARG A 190 0.58 -21.04 -16.49
C ARG A 190 0.21 -19.75 -15.76
N THR A 191 1.13 -19.20 -14.98
CA THR A 191 0.85 -17.97 -14.22
C THR A 191 1.92 -16.90 -14.38
N THR A 192 1.46 -15.65 -14.38
CA THR A 192 2.28 -14.48 -14.10
C THR A 192 2.12 -14.10 -12.63
N THR A 193 3.21 -13.71 -11.97
CA THR A 193 3.17 -12.98 -10.71
C THR A 193 3.76 -11.57 -10.88
N PHE A 194 3.06 -10.56 -10.39
CA PHE A 194 3.52 -9.16 -10.42
C PHE A 194 4.18 -8.78 -9.10
N LEU A 195 5.43 -8.32 -9.18
CA LEU A 195 6.20 -7.77 -8.06
C LEU A 195 6.34 -6.26 -8.25
N TYR A 196 5.58 -5.49 -7.47
CA TYR A 196 5.59 -4.03 -7.54
C TYR A 196 5.62 -3.39 -6.16
N ALA A 197 5.98 -2.10 -6.11
CA ALA A 197 5.88 -1.28 -4.92
C ALA A 197 5.70 0.21 -5.32
N LEU A 198 6.68 1.04 -4.97
CA LEU A 198 6.58 2.50 -5.03
C LEU A 198 6.65 3.08 -6.44
N GLY A 199 7.20 2.34 -7.40
CA GLY A 199 7.22 2.76 -8.79
C GLY A 199 5.81 2.85 -9.39
N TRP A 200 4.79 2.27 -8.76
CA TRP A 200 3.39 2.54 -9.12
C TRP A 200 2.68 3.46 -8.13
N THR A 201 2.91 3.29 -6.82
CA THR A 201 2.06 3.94 -5.81
C THR A 201 2.33 5.44 -5.62
N GLN A 202 3.50 5.94 -6.02
CA GLN A 202 3.95 7.31 -5.73
C GLN A 202 3.73 8.25 -6.93
N HIS A 203 2.47 8.33 -7.35
CA HIS A 203 1.96 9.16 -8.44
C HIS A 203 0.58 9.73 -8.06
N THR A 204 0.16 10.81 -8.71
CA THR A 204 -1.22 11.34 -8.60
C THR A 204 -2.31 10.35 -9.04
N VAL A 205 -1.94 9.34 -9.82
CA VAL A 205 -2.77 8.23 -10.32
C VAL A 205 -2.32 6.86 -9.79
N GLY A 206 -1.63 6.84 -8.64
CA GLY A 206 -0.99 5.63 -8.11
C GLY A 206 -1.96 4.48 -7.84
N ALA A 207 -3.18 4.77 -7.38
CA ALA A 207 -4.21 3.75 -7.22
C ALA A 207 -4.63 3.12 -8.56
N GLN A 208 -4.73 3.92 -9.62
CA GLN A 208 -5.15 3.46 -10.95
C GLN A 208 -4.07 2.66 -11.67
N ASN A 209 -2.78 2.96 -11.46
CA ASN A 209 -1.67 2.10 -11.89
C ASN A 209 -1.90 0.63 -11.43
N ILE A 210 -2.16 0.47 -10.13
CA ILE A 210 -2.36 -0.84 -9.50
C ILE A 210 -3.64 -1.52 -9.99
N ARG A 211 -4.72 -0.74 -10.16
CA ARG A 211 -6.00 -1.23 -10.69
C ARG A 211 -5.83 -1.86 -12.06
N THR A 212 -5.08 -1.22 -12.96
CA THR A 212 -4.84 -1.73 -14.32
C THR A 212 -4.14 -3.09 -14.29
N MET A 213 -3.09 -3.25 -13.47
CA MET A 213 -2.42 -4.54 -13.31
C MET A 213 -3.33 -5.60 -12.65
N ALA A 214 -4.11 -5.23 -11.64
CA ALA A 214 -5.04 -6.17 -11.01
C ALA A 214 -6.07 -6.70 -12.04
N MET A 215 -6.53 -5.84 -12.95
CA MET A 215 -7.42 -6.24 -14.06
C MET A 215 -6.73 -7.23 -15.01
N ILE A 216 -5.44 -7.02 -15.33
CA ILE A 216 -4.65 -7.99 -16.12
C ILE A 216 -4.63 -9.35 -15.44
N GLN A 217 -4.32 -9.42 -14.14
CA GLN A 217 -4.27 -10.69 -13.41
C GLN A 217 -5.63 -11.41 -13.34
N LEU A 218 -6.74 -10.66 -13.33
CA LEU A 218 -8.09 -11.22 -13.43
C LEU A 218 -8.40 -11.76 -14.83
N LEU A 219 -8.00 -11.05 -15.89
CA LEU A 219 -8.16 -11.52 -17.27
C LEU A 219 -7.37 -12.81 -17.55
N LEU A 220 -6.17 -12.90 -16.98
CA LEU A 220 -5.31 -14.07 -17.11
C LEU A 220 -5.73 -15.24 -16.19
N GLY A 221 -6.57 -14.98 -15.18
CA GLY A 221 -6.98 -16.00 -14.21
C GLY A 221 -5.91 -16.37 -13.18
N ASN A 222 -5.00 -15.45 -12.88
CA ASN A 222 -3.81 -15.69 -12.05
C ASN A 222 -4.03 -15.42 -10.56
N MET A 223 -5.16 -14.84 -10.16
CA MET A 223 -5.46 -14.55 -8.75
C MET A 223 -5.90 -15.81 -8.00
N GLY A 224 -5.32 -16.03 -6.82
CA GLY A 224 -5.56 -17.23 -6.00
C GLY A 224 -4.70 -18.43 -6.37
N MET A 225 -3.88 -18.35 -7.43
CA MET A 225 -2.98 -19.42 -7.87
C MET A 225 -1.64 -19.37 -7.15
N ALA A 226 -1.02 -20.54 -6.91
CA ALA A 226 0.39 -20.64 -6.53
C ALA A 226 1.28 -20.17 -7.69
N GLY A 227 2.24 -19.29 -7.43
CA GLY A 227 3.07 -18.64 -8.45
C GLY A 227 2.35 -17.57 -9.26
N GLY A 228 1.15 -17.17 -8.84
CA GLY A 228 0.35 -16.13 -9.48
C GLY A 228 0.23 -14.88 -8.62
N GLY A 229 -0.97 -14.31 -8.64
CA GLY A 229 -1.40 -13.25 -7.73
C GLY A 229 -0.68 -11.92 -7.90
N VAL A 230 -0.88 -11.06 -6.90
CA VAL A 230 -0.38 -9.70 -6.85
C VAL A 230 0.51 -9.55 -5.63
N ASN A 231 1.82 -9.59 -5.87
CA ASN A 231 2.83 -9.42 -4.85
C ASN A 231 3.21 -7.94 -4.72
N ALA A 232 2.29 -7.17 -4.13
CA ALA A 232 2.57 -5.83 -3.63
C ALA A 232 3.62 -5.91 -2.51
N LEU A 233 4.87 -5.55 -2.80
CA LEU A 233 6.03 -5.67 -1.92
C LEU A 233 6.04 -4.52 -0.91
N ARG A 234 5.86 -4.83 0.37
CA ARG A 234 5.78 -3.83 1.44
C ARG A 234 7.18 -3.29 1.78
N GLY A 235 7.24 -2.04 2.27
CA GLY A 235 8.48 -1.31 2.53
C GLY A 235 9.11 -1.62 3.88
N HIS A 236 8.79 -0.83 4.91
CA HIS A 236 9.27 -1.07 6.28
C HIS A 236 8.86 -2.45 6.80
N SER A 237 9.66 -2.99 7.72
CA SER A 237 9.50 -4.32 8.32
C SER A 237 8.09 -4.59 8.85
N ASN A 238 7.44 -3.58 9.45
CA ASN A 238 6.11 -3.68 10.06
C ASN A 238 5.08 -2.69 9.48
N ILE A 239 5.29 -2.16 8.27
CA ILE A 239 4.26 -1.27 7.66
C ILE A 239 2.94 -2.00 7.45
N GLN A 240 2.99 -3.33 7.22
CA GLN A 240 1.78 -4.15 7.18
C GLN A 240 1.07 -4.13 8.53
N GLY A 241 1.79 -4.37 9.64
CA GLY A 241 1.19 -4.40 10.97
C GLY A 241 0.64 -3.05 11.43
N LEU A 242 1.33 -1.94 11.16
CA LEU A 242 0.79 -0.60 11.48
C LEU A 242 -0.43 -0.25 10.62
N THR A 243 -0.51 -0.76 9.40
CA THR A 243 -1.71 -0.62 8.56
C THR A 243 -2.85 -1.48 9.12
N ASP A 244 -2.55 -2.72 9.52
CA ASP A 244 -3.50 -3.65 10.13
C ASP A 244 -4.08 -3.09 11.43
N LEU A 245 -3.25 -2.43 12.24
CA LEU A 245 -3.63 -1.78 13.50
C LEU A 245 -4.25 -0.38 13.31
N GLY A 246 -4.39 0.09 12.06
CA GLY A 246 -5.15 1.30 11.75
C GLY A 246 -4.43 2.60 12.13
N LEU A 247 -3.09 2.65 12.10
CA LEU A 247 -2.31 3.87 12.33
C LEU A 247 -2.34 4.80 11.10
N LEU A 248 -3.55 5.18 10.70
CA LEU A 248 -3.90 6.08 9.61
C LEU A 248 -5.05 6.99 10.08
N SER A 249 -5.16 8.19 9.50
CA SER A 249 -5.99 9.28 10.03
C SER A 249 -7.41 8.91 10.44
N THR A 250 -8.12 8.09 9.66
CA THR A 250 -9.55 7.76 9.90
C THR A 250 -9.75 6.27 10.20
N SER A 251 -8.68 5.54 10.48
CA SER A 251 -8.72 4.09 10.62
C SER A 251 -8.83 3.65 12.08
N LEU A 252 -9.34 2.44 12.26
CA LEU A 252 -9.28 1.64 13.48
C LEU A 252 -8.65 0.28 13.15
N PRO A 253 -8.16 -0.46 14.17
CA PRO A 253 -7.57 -1.78 13.96
C PRO A 253 -8.50 -2.76 13.21
N GLY A 254 -7.89 -3.66 12.44
CA GLY A 254 -8.59 -4.66 11.64
C GLY A 254 -9.33 -4.06 10.43
N TYR A 255 -8.81 -2.98 9.85
CA TYR A 255 -9.44 -2.27 8.72
C TYR A 255 -10.85 -1.75 9.03
N LEU A 256 -11.13 -1.48 10.31
CA LEU A 256 -12.32 -0.74 10.72
C LEU A 256 -12.09 0.77 10.49
N THR A 257 -13.16 1.56 10.51
CA THR A 257 -13.10 3.01 10.28
C THR A 257 -13.56 3.76 11.52
N LEU A 258 -12.90 4.86 11.88
CA LEU A 258 -13.47 5.81 12.85
C LEU A 258 -14.82 6.35 12.32
N PRO A 259 -15.78 6.66 13.21
CA PRO A 259 -17.00 7.34 12.78
C PRO A 259 -16.70 8.72 12.19
N SER A 260 -17.46 9.15 11.17
CA SER A 260 -17.47 10.54 10.74
C SER A 260 -18.41 11.36 11.62
N ASP A 261 -18.34 12.69 11.53
CA ASP A 261 -19.26 13.62 12.21
C ASP A 261 -20.72 13.50 11.73
N LYS A 262 -20.95 12.89 10.57
CA LYS A 262 -22.28 12.58 10.02
C LYS A 262 -22.93 11.36 10.68
N HIS A 263 -22.15 10.49 11.33
CA HIS A 263 -22.69 9.34 12.05
C HIS A 263 -23.09 9.75 13.47
N THR A 264 -24.35 10.14 13.64
CA THR A 264 -24.89 10.66 14.90
C THR A 264 -25.21 9.59 15.93
N SER A 265 -25.27 8.31 15.52
CA SER A 265 -25.51 7.16 16.41
C SER A 265 -24.72 5.93 15.98
N LEU A 266 -24.57 4.97 16.90
CA LEU A 266 -23.95 3.67 16.61
C LEU A 266 -24.65 2.97 15.44
N GLN A 267 -25.98 3.02 15.39
CA GLN A 267 -26.76 2.42 14.30
C GLN A 267 -26.34 2.99 12.94
N THR A 268 -26.33 4.32 12.78
CA THR A 268 -25.96 4.96 11.50
C THR A 268 -24.53 4.61 11.07
N TYR A 269 -23.61 4.51 12.03
CA TYR A 269 -22.24 4.11 11.79
C TYR A 269 -22.13 2.65 11.32
N LEU A 270 -22.82 1.73 12.00
CA LEU A 270 -22.80 0.31 11.64
C LEU A 270 -23.46 0.07 10.28
N GLU A 271 -24.58 0.74 9.98
CA GLU A 271 -25.24 0.66 8.68
C GLU A 271 -24.34 1.14 7.54
N ALA A 272 -23.59 2.23 7.74
CA ALA A 272 -22.67 2.76 6.74
C ALA A 272 -21.46 1.84 6.47
N ASN A 273 -21.02 1.06 7.45
CA ASN A 273 -19.83 0.21 7.36
C ASN A 273 -20.14 -1.28 7.17
N THR A 274 -21.41 -1.68 7.21
CA THR A 274 -21.83 -3.08 7.00
C THR A 274 -22.43 -3.21 5.59
N PRO A 275 -21.63 -3.56 4.58
CA PRO A 275 -22.12 -3.64 3.21
C PRO A 275 -23.17 -4.74 3.08
N LYS A 276 -24.23 -4.47 2.32
CA LYS A 276 -25.21 -5.48 1.91
C LYS A 276 -24.66 -6.26 0.71
N ALA A 277 -24.96 -7.56 0.65
CA ALA A 277 -24.59 -8.37 -0.51
C ALA A 277 -25.27 -7.83 -1.76
N THR A 278 -24.53 -7.76 -2.87
CA THR A 278 -25.02 -7.25 -4.16
C THR A 278 -25.27 -8.36 -5.18
N LEU A 279 -25.04 -9.61 -4.78
CA LEU A 279 -25.52 -10.83 -5.41
C LEU A 279 -26.04 -11.80 -4.34
N PRO A 280 -26.97 -12.72 -4.67
CA PRO A 280 -27.44 -13.73 -3.74
C PRO A 280 -26.33 -14.75 -3.41
N ASP A 281 -26.47 -15.43 -2.28
CA ASP A 281 -25.63 -16.58 -1.87
C ASP A 281 -24.12 -16.27 -1.70
N GLN A 282 -23.77 -15.00 -1.47
CA GLN A 282 -22.37 -14.57 -1.26
C GLN A 282 -21.99 -14.59 0.22
N VAL A 283 -20.70 -14.83 0.48
CA VAL A 283 -20.16 -14.80 1.85
C VAL A 283 -20.27 -13.40 2.45
N ASN A 284 -19.88 -12.36 1.69
CA ASN A 284 -19.88 -10.96 2.11
C ASN A 284 -19.42 -10.79 3.58
N TYR A 285 -18.17 -11.18 3.88
CA TYR A 285 -17.76 -11.38 5.27
C TYR A 285 -17.77 -10.09 6.10
N TRP A 286 -17.67 -8.93 5.46
CA TRP A 286 -17.88 -7.62 6.07
C TRP A 286 -19.29 -7.41 6.64
N GLY A 287 -20.27 -8.26 6.31
CA GLY A 287 -21.54 -8.35 7.03
C GLY A 287 -21.40 -8.61 8.53
N ASN A 288 -20.22 -9.04 8.99
CA ASN A 288 -19.88 -9.23 10.41
C ASN A 288 -19.26 -7.99 11.08
N TYR A 289 -19.19 -6.84 10.42
CA TYR A 289 -18.60 -5.61 10.96
C TYR A 289 -19.03 -5.27 12.40
N PRO A 290 -20.32 -5.40 12.79
CA PRO A 290 -20.74 -5.12 14.17
C PRO A 290 -20.03 -5.97 15.22
N LYS A 291 -19.75 -7.25 14.93
CA LYS A 291 -19.05 -8.16 15.84
C LYS A 291 -17.63 -7.68 16.11
N PHE A 292 -16.95 -7.25 15.05
CA PHE A 292 -15.59 -6.74 15.12
C PHE A 292 -15.54 -5.41 15.87
N TYR A 293 -16.47 -4.50 15.56
CA TYR A 293 -16.53 -3.20 16.21
C TYR A 293 -16.80 -3.30 17.71
N VAL A 294 -17.82 -4.05 18.13
CA VAL A 294 -18.15 -4.19 19.56
C VAL A 294 -17.00 -4.88 20.30
N SER A 295 -16.39 -5.90 19.71
CA SER A 295 -15.23 -6.57 20.31
C SER A 295 -14.02 -5.64 20.46
N LEU A 296 -13.81 -4.72 19.52
CA LEU A 296 -12.80 -3.67 19.65
C LEU A 296 -13.14 -2.71 20.81
N MET A 297 -14.40 -2.31 20.93
CA MET A 297 -14.83 -1.42 22.03
C MET A 297 -14.68 -2.10 23.39
N LYS A 298 -14.93 -3.40 23.49
CA LYS A 298 -14.67 -4.17 24.70
C LYS A 298 -13.18 -4.27 25.03
N ALA A 299 -12.30 -4.37 24.02
CA ALA A 299 -10.86 -4.31 24.23
C ALA A 299 -10.39 -2.92 24.70
N PHE A 300 -10.93 -1.84 24.13
CA PHE A 300 -10.58 -0.47 24.52
C PHE A 300 -11.11 -0.05 25.89
N TYR A 301 -12.35 -0.41 26.22
CA TYR A 301 -13.05 0.19 27.36
C TYR A 301 -13.48 -0.82 28.43
N GLY A 302 -13.29 -2.12 28.20
CA GLY A 302 -13.64 -3.17 29.16
C GLY A 302 -15.10 -3.04 29.62
N ASP A 303 -15.30 -3.06 30.94
CA ASP A 303 -16.63 -2.94 31.57
C ASP A 303 -17.31 -1.58 31.32
N ALA A 304 -16.56 -0.55 30.91
CA ALA A 304 -17.15 0.75 30.62
C ALA A 304 -17.89 0.79 29.27
N ALA A 305 -17.61 -0.13 28.34
CA ALA A 305 -18.41 -0.31 27.14
C ALA A 305 -19.56 -1.30 27.41
N THR A 306 -20.79 -0.78 27.45
CA THR A 306 -22.01 -1.56 27.66
C THR A 306 -23.03 -1.27 26.56
N LYS A 307 -24.10 -2.06 26.50
CA LYS A 307 -25.16 -1.82 25.51
C LYS A 307 -25.85 -0.49 25.75
N GLU A 308 -25.99 -0.07 27.01
CA GLU A 308 -26.72 1.12 27.44
C GLU A 308 -26.04 2.43 27.02
N ASN A 309 -24.72 2.40 26.76
CA ASN A 309 -23.96 3.56 26.30
C ASN A 309 -23.38 3.38 24.89
N ASP A 310 -24.02 2.54 24.08
CA ASP A 310 -23.60 2.23 22.71
C ASP A 310 -22.12 1.81 22.62
N TRP A 311 -21.68 1.01 23.60
CA TRP A 311 -20.32 0.50 23.71
C TRP A 311 -19.24 1.60 23.75
N GLY A 312 -19.57 2.80 24.21
CA GLY A 312 -18.64 3.92 24.23
C GLY A 312 -18.41 4.59 22.86
N PHE A 313 -19.33 4.41 21.90
CA PHE A 313 -19.27 5.01 20.55
C PHE A 313 -18.95 6.52 20.57
N ASN A 314 -19.47 7.26 21.55
CA ASN A 314 -19.28 8.70 21.67
C ASN A 314 -17.91 9.12 22.22
N TRP A 315 -17.09 8.18 22.69
CA TRP A 315 -15.71 8.46 23.13
C TRP A 315 -14.71 8.45 21.97
N LEU A 316 -15.04 7.79 20.86
CA LEU A 316 -14.20 7.83 19.66
C LEU A 316 -14.27 9.22 19.00
N PRO A 317 -13.12 9.74 18.53
CA PRO A 317 -13.11 10.98 17.75
C PRO A 317 -13.85 10.77 16.43
N LYS A 318 -14.69 11.74 16.09
CA LYS A 318 -15.43 11.77 14.82
C LYS A 318 -14.75 12.71 13.84
N TRP A 319 -14.47 12.25 12.63
CA TRP A 319 -13.78 13.04 11.62
C TRP A 319 -14.77 13.79 10.72
N ASP A 320 -14.46 15.06 10.44
CA ASP A 320 -15.10 15.89 9.41
C ASP A 320 -14.44 15.66 8.04
N GLN A 321 -13.15 15.30 8.06
CA GLN A 321 -12.35 14.98 6.89
C GLN A 321 -11.13 14.11 7.28
N ALA A 322 -10.49 13.50 6.29
CA ALA A 322 -9.19 12.87 6.51
C ALA A 322 -8.08 13.94 6.69
N TYR A 323 -7.21 13.73 7.66
CA TYR A 323 -6.05 14.56 7.99
C TYR A 323 -4.76 13.90 7.51
N ASP A 324 -4.67 13.68 6.19
CA ASP A 324 -3.45 13.19 5.56
C ASP A 324 -2.27 14.16 5.75
N VAL A 325 -1.05 13.65 5.59
CA VAL A 325 0.17 14.38 5.96
C VAL A 325 0.38 15.67 5.16
N ILE A 326 -0.02 15.71 3.88
CA ILE A 326 0.09 16.93 3.06
C ILE A 326 -0.85 18.01 3.61
N LYS A 327 -2.11 17.63 3.91
CA LYS A 327 -3.08 18.53 4.53
C LYS A 327 -2.61 19.01 5.90
N TYR A 328 -2.13 18.10 6.74
CA TYR A 328 -1.69 18.43 8.08
C TYR A 328 -0.48 19.38 8.07
N PHE A 329 0.44 19.23 7.12
CA PHE A 329 1.55 20.16 6.93
C PHE A 329 1.14 21.50 6.31
N ASN A 330 0.09 21.54 5.49
CA ASN A 330 -0.53 22.80 5.06
C ASN A 330 -1.16 23.53 6.27
N MET A 331 -1.87 22.81 7.15
CA MET A 331 -2.40 23.37 8.40
C MET A 331 -1.28 23.88 9.33
N MET A 332 -0.19 23.13 9.44
CA MET A 332 1.00 23.51 10.23
C MET A 332 1.67 24.76 9.68
N ASP A 333 1.83 24.85 8.35
CA ASP A 333 2.36 26.04 7.69
C ASP A 333 1.46 27.28 7.93
N ASN A 334 0.16 27.06 8.09
CA ASN A 334 -0.82 28.09 8.43
C ASN A 334 -0.99 28.32 9.95
N GLY A 335 -0.07 27.80 10.79
CA GLY A 335 -0.07 28.04 12.24
C GLY A 335 -1.19 27.37 13.02
N LYS A 336 -1.86 26.36 12.43
CA LYS A 336 -3.00 25.64 13.05
C LYS A 336 -2.59 24.39 13.83
N VAL A 337 -1.30 24.06 13.86
CA VAL A 337 -0.77 22.89 14.58
C VAL A 337 0.18 23.36 15.67
N THR A 338 -0.10 22.96 16.92
CA THR A 338 0.68 23.38 18.10
C THR A 338 1.85 22.44 18.37
N GLY A 339 1.62 21.14 18.28
CA GLY A 339 2.62 20.12 18.58
C GLY A 339 2.60 18.96 17.60
N TYR A 340 3.70 18.23 17.53
CA TYR A 340 3.83 17.07 16.66
C TYR A 340 4.69 15.97 17.30
N ILE A 341 4.31 14.70 17.09
CA ILE A 341 5.06 13.53 17.57
C ILE A 341 5.62 12.79 16.36
N CYS A 342 6.92 12.51 16.38
CA CYS A 342 7.62 11.71 15.39
C CYS A 342 8.21 10.47 16.06
N GLN A 343 7.45 9.38 16.08
CA GLN A 343 7.90 8.09 16.58
C GLN A 343 8.39 7.22 15.43
N GLY A 344 9.69 6.93 15.39
CA GLY A 344 10.32 6.09 14.35
C GLY A 344 10.08 6.59 12.91
N PHE A 345 9.84 7.90 12.74
CA PHE A 345 9.52 8.53 11.45
C PHE A 345 10.29 9.84 11.29
N ASN A 346 10.95 10.02 10.15
CA ASN A 346 11.84 11.17 9.87
C ASN A 346 11.28 12.06 8.74
N PRO A 347 10.24 12.89 8.99
CA PRO A 347 9.55 13.66 7.96
C PRO A 347 10.44 14.65 7.20
N VAL A 348 11.46 15.24 7.83
CA VAL A 348 12.40 16.14 7.14
C VAL A 348 13.09 15.44 5.97
N ALA A 349 13.39 14.15 6.12
CA ALA A 349 13.98 13.35 5.05
C ALA A 349 12.93 12.78 4.09
N SER A 350 11.75 12.38 4.57
CA SER A 350 10.82 11.52 3.83
C SER A 350 9.61 12.22 3.21
N PHE A 351 9.18 13.38 3.71
CA PHE A 351 8.07 14.14 3.15
C PHE A 351 8.51 14.97 1.93
N PRO A 352 7.60 15.23 0.97
CA PRO A 352 7.95 16.01 -0.22
C PRO A 352 8.20 17.47 0.14
N ASP A 353 8.94 18.17 -0.71
CA ASP A 353 9.32 19.58 -0.50
C ASP A 353 9.92 19.84 0.90
N LYS A 354 11.10 19.26 1.13
CA LYS A 354 11.84 19.38 2.41
C LYS A 354 11.95 20.82 2.92
N ASN A 355 12.08 21.80 2.03
CA ASN A 355 12.17 23.21 2.41
C ASN A 355 10.85 23.72 3.00
N LYS A 356 9.71 23.35 2.42
CA LYS A 356 8.39 23.60 3.03
C LYS A 356 8.23 22.84 4.34
N VAL A 357 8.66 21.58 4.41
CA VAL A 357 8.58 20.74 5.63
C VAL A 357 9.31 21.41 6.80
N VAL A 358 10.57 21.83 6.61
CA VAL A 358 11.34 22.52 7.65
C VAL A 358 10.66 23.82 8.07
N ARG A 359 10.18 24.63 7.12
CA ARG A 359 9.42 25.86 7.40
C ARG A 359 8.18 25.59 8.25
N SER A 360 7.42 24.54 7.95
CA SER A 360 6.23 24.15 8.72
C SER A 360 6.60 23.73 10.14
N LEU A 361 7.62 22.88 10.31
CA LEU A 361 8.07 22.42 11.63
C LEU A 361 8.59 23.57 12.51
N SER A 362 9.20 24.60 11.91
CA SER A 362 9.65 25.81 12.62
C SER A 362 8.52 26.65 13.22
N LYS A 363 7.26 26.37 12.86
CA LYS A 363 6.07 27.06 13.39
C LYS A 363 5.42 26.33 14.58
N LEU A 364 5.84 25.11 14.87
CA LEU A 364 5.39 24.36 16.04
C LEU A 364 5.77 25.08 17.34
N LYS A 365 5.02 24.80 18.41
CA LYS A 365 5.41 25.16 19.77
C LYS A 365 6.27 24.09 20.40
N TYR A 366 5.89 22.82 20.23
CA TYR A 366 6.68 21.70 20.71
C TYR A 366 6.73 20.57 19.69
N MET A 367 7.79 19.77 19.73
CA MET A 367 7.92 18.53 18.98
C MET A 367 8.55 17.45 19.85
N VAL A 368 7.99 16.24 19.80
CA VAL A 368 8.54 15.07 20.49
C VAL A 368 9.03 14.07 19.44
N VAL A 369 10.31 13.74 19.48
CA VAL A 369 10.93 12.70 18.65
C VAL A 369 11.26 11.51 19.53
N ILE A 370 10.80 10.32 19.13
CA ILE A 370 11.07 9.03 19.78
C ILE A 370 11.76 8.16 18.74
N ASP A 371 13.05 7.88 18.93
CA ASP A 371 13.86 7.15 17.95
C ASP A 371 15.13 6.56 18.61
N PRO A 372 15.63 5.39 18.16
CA PRO A 372 16.91 4.86 18.63
C PRO A 372 18.13 5.61 18.08
N LEU A 373 17.95 6.52 17.12
CA LEU A 373 19.02 7.25 16.45
C LEU A 373 18.77 8.76 16.40
N VAL A 374 19.86 9.48 16.10
CA VAL A 374 19.74 10.86 15.64
C VAL A 374 19.07 10.87 14.27
N THR A 375 18.09 11.75 14.10
CA THR A 375 17.41 11.97 12.82
C THR A 375 17.48 13.43 12.40
N GLU A 376 17.46 13.70 11.10
CA GLU A 376 17.35 15.05 10.55
C GLU A 376 16.15 15.81 11.13
N THR A 377 15.04 15.12 11.39
CA THR A 377 13.88 15.75 12.04
C THR A 377 14.20 16.21 13.46
N SER A 378 14.97 15.46 14.24
CA SER A 378 15.34 15.90 15.60
C SER A 378 16.26 17.12 15.64
N THR A 379 16.97 17.39 14.54
CA THR A 379 17.94 18.49 14.39
C THR A 379 17.52 19.49 13.31
N PHE A 380 16.22 19.54 12.94
CA PHE A 380 15.72 20.40 11.86
C PHE A 380 15.97 21.91 12.11
N TRP A 381 16.08 22.30 13.38
CA TRP A 381 16.33 23.66 13.85
C TRP A 381 17.80 24.06 13.80
N GLN A 382 18.72 23.12 13.54
CA GLN A 382 20.16 23.34 13.53
C GLN A 382 20.66 23.68 12.11
N ASN A 383 21.54 24.68 12.00
CA ASN A 383 22.20 25.00 10.73
C ASN A 383 23.20 23.90 10.34
N HIS A 384 23.13 23.44 9.09
CA HIS A 384 24.04 22.47 8.51
C HIS A 384 24.58 22.94 7.15
N GLY A 385 24.77 24.24 6.95
CA GLY A 385 25.09 24.84 5.65
C GLY A 385 23.99 24.55 4.64
N GLU A 386 24.33 24.41 3.35
CA GLU A 386 23.32 24.22 2.29
C GLU A 386 22.39 23.00 2.51
N SER A 387 22.80 21.97 3.26
CA SER A 387 21.95 20.81 3.57
C SER A 387 20.75 21.16 4.46
N ASN A 388 20.91 22.13 5.37
CA ASN A 388 19.87 22.67 6.23
C ASN A 388 20.21 24.10 6.65
N ASP A 389 19.98 25.04 5.74
CA ASP A 389 20.33 26.44 5.98
C ASP A 389 19.20 27.14 6.75
N VAL A 390 19.27 27.05 8.07
CA VAL A 390 18.32 27.65 9.00
C VAL A 390 19.05 28.51 10.02
N ASP A 391 18.34 29.46 10.63
CA ASP A 391 18.83 30.23 11.76
C ASP A 391 18.17 29.73 13.05
N PRO A 392 18.90 29.01 13.94
CA PRO A 392 18.36 28.53 15.19
C PRO A 392 17.73 29.64 16.06
N SER A 393 18.22 30.88 15.98
CA SER A 393 17.69 31.99 16.78
C SER A 393 16.27 32.40 16.39
N THR A 394 15.83 32.03 15.19
CA THR A 394 14.48 32.32 14.67
C THR A 394 13.48 31.19 14.91
N ILE A 395 13.95 30.00 15.31
CA ILE A 395 13.11 28.81 15.48
C ILE A 395 12.82 28.62 16.97
N GLN A 396 11.56 28.81 17.35
CA GLN A 396 11.12 28.81 18.76
C GLN A 396 10.53 27.47 19.21
N THR A 397 10.58 26.43 18.37
CA THR A 397 10.01 25.12 18.68
C THR A 397 10.82 24.45 19.80
N GLU A 398 10.14 24.05 20.88
CA GLU A 398 10.73 23.20 21.92
C GLU A 398 10.84 21.76 21.41
N VAL A 399 12.04 21.19 21.40
CA VAL A 399 12.27 19.84 20.88
C VAL A 399 12.69 18.88 21.99
N PHE A 400 11.87 17.86 22.21
CA PHE A 400 12.16 16.73 23.09
C PHE A 400 12.63 15.56 22.23
N ARG A 401 13.84 15.06 22.47
CA ARG A 401 14.36 13.85 21.83
C ARG A 401 14.50 12.75 22.87
N LEU A 402 13.63 11.75 22.79
CA LEU A 402 13.53 10.65 23.73
C LEU A 402 14.18 9.40 23.12
N PRO A 403 15.22 8.83 23.75
CA PRO A 403 15.91 7.66 23.21
C PRO A 403 15.06 6.41 23.38
N SER A 404 14.73 5.75 22.28
CA SER A 404 14.06 4.45 22.29
C SER A 404 15.03 3.29 22.08
N THR A 405 14.55 2.09 22.34
CA THR A 405 15.08 0.81 21.87
C THR A 405 15.09 0.68 20.35
N CYS A 406 15.84 -0.29 19.85
CA CYS A 406 15.73 -0.84 18.51
C CYS A 406 15.18 -2.29 18.51
N PHE A 407 14.99 -2.86 17.33
CA PHE A 407 14.40 -4.20 17.14
C PHE A 407 15.10 -5.36 17.89
N ALA A 408 16.36 -5.19 18.30
CA ALA A 408 17.13 -6.21 19.00
C ALA A 408 17.01 -6.13 20.53
N GLU A 409 16.34 -5.10 21.05
CA GLU A 409 16.30 -4.74 22.47
C GLU A 409 14.91 -4.96 23.09
N GLU A 410 13.99 -5.52 22.31
CA GLU A 410 12.63 -5.90 22.71
C GLU A 410 12.28 -7.27 22.16
N ASP A 411 11.34 -7.94 22.81
CA ASP A 411 10.54 -9.01 22.20
C ASP A 411 9.21 -8.45 21.69
N GLY A 412 8.63 -9.10 20.68
CA GLY A 412 7.38 -8.64 20.09
C GLY A 412 7.12 -9.25 18.73
N SER A 413 6.11 -8.74 18.01
CA SER A 413 5.77 -9.21 16.67
C SER A 413 5.80 -8.11 15.62
N ILE A 414 6.17 -8.51 14.41
CA ILE A 414 6.07 -7.68 13.20
C ILE A 414 5.42 -8.50 12.07
N ALA A 415 4.59 -7.85 11.27
CA ALA A 415 3.92 -8.46 10.12
C ALA A 415 4.71 -8.20 8.84
N ASN A 416 5.21 -9.26 8.21
CA ASN A 416 5.92 -9.14 6.94
C ASN A 416 4.98 -8.89 5.74
N SER A 417 5.54 -8.71 4.56
CA SER A 417 4.76 -8.46 3.32
C SER A 417 3.80 -9.61 2.93
N GLY A 418 4.05 -10.84 3.37
CA GLY A 418 3.18 -12.01 3.18
C GLY A 418 2.11 -12.16 4.26
N ARG A 419 1.91 -11.15 5.12
CA ARG A 419 0.96 -11.13 6.27
C ARG A 419 1.39 -12.00 7.45
N TRP A 420 2.63 -12.48 7.48
CA TRP A 420 3.10 -13.34 8.57
C TRP A 420 3.48 -12.47 9.76
N LEU A 421 2.73 -12.61 10.84
CA LEU A 421 3.10 -12.09 12.15
C LEU A 421 4.19 -13.01 12.71
N GLN A 422 5.39 -12.48 12.85
CA GLN A 422 6.55 -13.23 13.31
C GLN A 422 7.02 -12.66 14.64
N TRP A 423 7.12 -13.54 15.64
CA TRP A 423 7.67 -13.18 16.95
C TRP A 423 9.20 -13.08 16.89
N HIS A 424 9.77 -12.14 17.64
CA HIS A 424 11.21 -12.02 17.89
C HIS A 424 11.47 -11.85 19.38
N TRP A 425 12.73 -12.01 19.78
CA TRP A 425 13.14 -12.00 21.18
C TRP A 425 14.25 -10.98 21.40
N LYS A 426 14.21 -10.32 22.55
CA LYS A 426 15.24 -9.41 23.05
C LYS A 426 16.60 -10.10 23.12
N GLY A 427 17.63 -9.46 22.57
CA GLY A 427 19.02 -9.92 22.60
C GLY A 427 19.93 -9.18 23.58
N GLN A 428 19.62 -7.91 23.89
CA GLN A 428 20.39 -7.08 24.82
C GLN A 428 19.52 -5.98 25.43
N GLU A 429 20.01 -5.29 26.46
CA GLU A 429 19.45 -4.01 26.92
C GLU A 429 19.86 -2.88 25.97
N ALA A 430 19.03 -1.83 25.92
CA ALA A 430 19.30 -0.65 25.10
C ALA A 430 20.45 0.21 25.70
N PRO A 431 21.17 0.99 24.87
CA PRO A 431 22.30 1.78 25.33
C PRO A 431 21.86 2.97 26.21
N GLY A 432 22.66 3.29 27.22
CA GLY A 432 22.45 4.44 28.09
C GLY A 432 21.16 4.32 28.90
N GLU A 433 20.26 5.30 28.73
CA GLU A 433 18.97 5.39 29.44
C GLU A 433 17.79 5.22 28.48
N ALA A 434 18.03 4.63 27.30
CA ALA A 434 16.99 4.32 26.34
C ALA A 434 15.93 3.41 26.95
N ARG A 435 14.67 3.63 26.58
CA ARG A 435 13.51 2.85 27.05
C ARG A 435 12.75 2.26 25.88
N ASN A 436 11.99 1.21 26.13
CA ASN A 436 11.13 0.65 25.11
C ASN A 436 10.02 1.64 24.70
N ASP A 437 9.50 1.54 23.47
CA ASP A 437 8.49 2.49 22.96
C ASP A 437 7.23 2.54 23.87
N GLY A 438 6.82 1.39 24.41
CA GLY A 438 5.69 1.27 25.33
C GLY A 438 5.88 2.01 26.66
N GLU A 439 7.08 1.97 27.24
CA GLU A 439 7.45 2.68 28.48
C GLU A 439 7.48 4.20 28.27
N ILE A 440 7.96 4.66 27.11
CA ILE A 440 7.97 6.09 26.76
C ILE A 440 6.52 6.60 26.65
N LEU A 441 5.68 5.88 25.92
CA LEU A 441 4.26 6.22 25.77
C LEU A 441 3.53 6.17 27.12
N ALA A 442 3.75 5.11 27.93
CA ALA A 442 3.18 4.98 29.26
C ALA A 442 3.57 6.16 30.17
N GLY A 443 4.85 6.55 30.15
CA GLY A 443 5.37 7.65 30.94
C GLY A 443 4.69 8.99 30.62
N ILE A 444 4.47 9.29 29.33
CA ILE A 444 3.75 10.49 28.88
C ILE A 444 2.27 10.38 29.25
N TYR A 445 1.66 9.24 28.93
CA TYR A 445 0.22 9.01 29.07
C TYR A 445 -0.25 9.06 30.52
N HIS A 446 0.49 8.46 31.46
CA HIS A 446 0.14 8.46 32.88
C HIS A 446 0.22 9.85 33.51
N ARG A 447 1.27 10.60 33.20
CA ARG A 447 1.42 11.99 33.65
C ARG A 447 0.27 12.85 33.14
N LEU A 448 -0.07 12.71 31.85
CA LEU A 448 -1.21 13.40 31.26
C LEU A 448 -2.52 13.05 31.98
N ARG A 449 -2.85 11.76 32.14
CA ARG A 449 -4.08 11.34 32.82
C ARG A 449 -4.15 11.83 34.26
N GLU A 450 -3.05 11.82 34.98
CA GLU A 450 -3.00 12.29 36.37
C GLU A 450 -3.23 13.80 36.48
N MET A 451 -2.67 14.59 35.56
CA MET A 451 -3.01 16.02 35.46
C MET A 451 -4.51 16.22 35.22
N TYR A 452 -5.10 15.48 34.27
CA TYR A 452 -6.55 15.56 34.01
C TYR A 452 -7.43 15.13 35.19
N ARG A 453 -6.97 14.18 36.03
CA ARG A 453 -7.68 13.81 37.26
C ARG A 453 -7.66 14.93 38.29
N ASN A 454 -6.51 15.60 38.44
CA ASN A 454 -6.31 16.61 39.48
C ASN A 454 -6.83 18.00 39.08
N GLU A 455 -6.74 18.34 37.80
CA GLU A 455 -7.00 19.69 37.29
C GLU A 455 -8.29 19.78 36.45
N GLY A 456 -8.83 18.64 36.00
CA GLY A 456 -9.91 18.61 35.01
C GLY A 456 -9.46 19.07 33.62
N GLY A 457 -10.42 19.43 32.76
CA GLY A 457 -10.15 19.92 31.41
C GLY A 457 -11.20 19.52 30.37
N LYS A 458 -10.89 19.75 29.09
CA LYS A 458 -11.73 19.32 27.97
C LYS A 458 -11.47 17.86 27.62
N GLY A 459 -12.52 17.08 27.37
CA GLY A 459 -12.37 15.69 26.91
C GLY A 459 -11.86 14.71 27.97
N VAL A 460 -12.07 15.00 29.26
CA VAL A 460 -11.63 14.16 30.39
C VAL A 460 -12.15 12.72 30.26
N GLU A 461 -13.44 12.56 29.98
CA GLU A 461 -14.09 11.24 29.97
C GLU A 461 -13.47 10.27 28.94
N PRO A 462 -13.42 10.57 27.62
CA PRO A 462 -12.82 9.64 26.65
C PRO A 462 -11.36 9.30 26.97
N LEU A 463 -10.58 10.27 27.46
CA LEU A 463 -9.19 10.04 27.88
C LEU A 463 -9.10 9.06 29.06
N LEU A 464 -9.92 9.26 30.11
CA LEU A 464 -9.86 8.44 31.31
C LEU A 464 -10.58 7.10 31.19
N LYS A 465 -11.45 6.91 30.18
CA LYS A 465 -12.16 5.65 29.92
C LYS A 465 -11.33 4.64 29.13
N MET A 466 -10.32 5.08 28.38
CA MET A 466 -9.41 4.17 27.69
C MET A 466 -8.69 3.26 28.69
N GLY A 467 -8.79 1.96 28.43
CA GLY A 467 -8.17 0.89 29.19
C GLY A 467 -6.65 0.93 29.11
N TRP A 468 -6.00 0.57 30.22
CA TRP A 468 -4.55 0.41 30.31
C TRP A 468 -4.24 -0.68 31.35
N ASN A 469 -4.73 -1.89 31.07
CA ASN A 469 -4.84 -2.99 32.02
C ASN A 469 -3.63 -3.93 31.96
N TYR A 470 -2.44 -3.37 32.16
CA TYR A 470 -1.18 -4.12 32.17
C TYR A 470 -0.71 -4.37 33.60
N LYS A 471 -0.07 -5.52 33.85
CA LYS A 471 0.41 -5.87 35.20
C LYS A 471 1.35 -4.81 35.78
N GLN A 472 2.20 -4.26 34.94
CA GLN A 472 3.03 -3.09 35.24
C GLN A 472 2.58 -1.96 34.30
N PRO A 473 1.73 -1.03 34.76
CA PRO A 473 1.19 0.02 33.90
C PRO A 473 2.25 0.89 33.23
N ASP A 474 3.40 1.09 33.87
CA ASP A 474 4.53 1.85 33.35
C ASP A 474 5.40 1.05 32.36
N ARG A 475 5.19 -0.27 32.27
CA ARG A 475 5.91 -1.19 31.38
C ARG A 475 4.97 -2.27 30.84
N PRO A 476 4.11 -1.95 29.86
CA PRO A 476 3.28 -2.95 29.19
C PRO A 476 4.16 -4.00 28.49
N GLU A 477 3.90 -5.28 28.73
CA GLU A 477 4.68 -6.35 28.09
C GLU A 477 4.07 -6.74 26.72
N SER A 478 4.93 -7.04 25.74
CA SER A 478 4.52 -7.38 24.37
C SER A 478 3.53 -8.54 24.31
N GLU A 479 3.67 -9.52 25.19
CA GLU A 479 2.75 -10.66 25.32
C GLU A 479 1.32 -10.20 25.69
N GLU A 480 1.17 -9.24 26.60
CA GLU A 480 -0.14 -8.77 27.06
C GLU A 480 -0.88 -8.12 25.90
N VAL A 481 -0.23 -7.21 25.17
CA VAL A 481 -0.80 -6.52 24.02
C VAL A 481 -1.07 -7.47 22.85
N ALA A 482 -0.19 -8.43 22.60
CA ALA A 482 -0.40 -9.45 21.57
C ALA A 482 -1.64 -10.30 21.84
N LYS A 483 -1.89 -10.64 23.11
CA LYS A 483 -3.08 -11.36 23.53
C LYS A 483 -4.36 -10.52 23.46
N GLU A 484 -4.29 -9.22 23.78
CA GLU A 484 -5.40 -8.27 23.55
C GLU A 484 -5.77 -8.19 22.06
N ASN A 485 -4.76 -8.12 21.19
CA ASN A 485 -4.96 -8.14 19.73
C ASN A 485 -5.64 -9.43 19.28
N ASN A 486 -5.18 -10.59 19.74
CA ASN A 486 -5.82 -11.86 19.47
C ASN A 486 -7.29 -11.88 19.94
N GLY A 487 -7.51 -11.50 21.20
CA GLY A 487 -8.83 -11.42 21.81
C GLY A 487 -9.18 -12.57 22.74
N TYR A 488 -10.22 -12.32 23.54
CA TYR A 488 -10.67 -13.14 24.66
C TYR A 488 -12.19 -13.34 24.65
N ALA A 489 -12.63 -14.46 25.21
CA ALA A 489 -14.01 -14.67 25.63
C ALA A 489 -14.24 -14.01 27.01
N LEU A 490 -15.19 -13.09 27.11
CA LEU A 490 -15.57 -12.41 28.36
C LEU A 490 -16.69 -13.14 29.13
N ALA A 491 -17.32 -14.11 28.48
CA ALA A 491 -18.29 -15.06 29.03
C ALA A 491 -18.07 -16.45 28.42
N ASP A 492 -18.71 -17.48 28.97
CA ASP A 492 -18.76 -18.78 28.30
C ASP A 492 -19.54 -18.64 26.97
N LEU A 493 -18.92 -19.07 25.87
CA LEU A 493 -19.46 -18.96 24.53
C LEU A 493 -19.93 -20.33 24.06
N TYR A 494 -21.15 -20.39 23.52
CA TYR A 494 -21.75 -21.60 22.98
C TYR A 494 -22.07 -21.43 21.48
N ASP A 495 -21.93 -22.48 20.70
CA ASP A 495 -22.42 -22.50 19.31
C ASP A 495 -23.96 -22.62 19.25
N ALA A 496 -24.53 -22.61 18.05
CA ALA A 496 -25.96 -22.72 17.84
C ALA A 496 -26.56 -24.07 18.32
N ASN A 497 -25.73 -25.09 18.53
CA ASN A 497 -26.15 -26.41 19.03
C ASN A 497 -25.99 -26.52 20.56
N GLY A 498 -25.59 -25.45 21.25
CA GLY A 498 -25.36 -25.45 22.69
C GLY A 498 -24.04 -26.09 23.11
N VAL A 499 -23.09 -26.29 22.19
CA VAL A 499 -21.75 -26.80 22.50
C VAL A 499 -20.88 -25.63 22.94
N LEU A 500 -20.19 -25.79 24.08
CA LEU A 500 -19.24 -24.81 24.58
C LEU A 500 -18.05 -24.70 23.61
N VAL A 501 -17.82 -23.50 23.06
CA VAL A 501 -16.73 -23.22 22.10
C VAL A 501 -15.58 -22.43 22.71
N ALA A 502 -15.80 -21.68 23.80
CA ALA A 502 -14.75 -21.03 24.59
C ALA A 502 -15.27 -20.73 26.01
N LYS A 503 -14.41 -20.86 27.03
CA LYS A 503 -14.75 -20.46 28.41
C LYS A 503 -14.40 -18.99 28.66
N LYS A 504 -15.09 -18.37 29.62
CA LYS A 504 -14.73 -17.05 30.13
C LYS A 504 -13.25 -16.96 30.51
N GLY A 505 -12.57 -15.92 30.04
CA GLY A 505 -11.16 -15.64 30.28
C GLY A 505 -10.19 -16.30 29.29
N GLN A 506 -10.66 -17.22 28.44
CA GLN A 506 -9.80 -17.87 27.45
C GLN A 506 -9.54 -17.00 26.23
N LEU A 507 -8.37 -17.20 25.61
CA LEU A 507 -8.02 -16.64 24.32
C LEU A 507 -8.85 -17.26 23.21
N LEU A 508 -9.33 -16.44 22.28
CA LEU A 508 -10.07 -16.90 21.11
C LEU A 508 -9.13 -17.53 20.09
N ASN A 509 -9.58 -18.59 19.42
CA ASN A 509 -8.81 -19.27 18.38
C ASN A 509 -9.20 -18.86 16.94
N SER A 510 -10.24 -18.05 16.78
CA SER A 510 -10.74 -17.58 15.49
C SER A 510 -11.63 -16.36 15.65
N PHE A 511 -11.57 -15.43 14.70
CA PHE A 511 -12.52 -14.30 14.65
C PHE A 511 -13.97 -14.73 14.41
N ALA A 512 -14.21 -15.97 13.96
CA ALA A 512 -15.56 -16.50 13.79
C ALA A 512 -16.31 -16.63 15.14
N LEU A 513 -15.59 -16.58 16.27
CA LEU A 513 -16.16 -16.61 17.61
C LEU A 513 -16.51 -15.22 18.16
N LEU A 514 -16.09 -14.13 17.50
CA LEU A 514 -16.40 -12.77 17.94
C LEU A 514 -17.90 -12.51 17.87
N ARG A 515 -18.41 -11.68 18.79
CA ARG A 515 -19.83 -11.35 18.94
C ARG A 515 -20.04 -9.84 19.04
N ASP A 516 -21.28 -9.41 18.79
CA ASP A 516 -21.74 -8.02 18.86
C ASP A 516 -22.54 -7.69 20.14
N ASP A 517 -22.53 -8.60 21.11
CA ASP A 517 -23.27 -8.53 22.38
C ASP A 517 -22.39 -8.14 23.58
N GLY A 518 -21.12 -7.83 23.34
CA GLY A 518 -20.16 -7.45 24.37
C GLY A 518 -19.51 -8.63 25.13
N THR A 519 -19.76 -9.88 24.73
CA THR A 519 -19.19 -11.07 25.39
C THR A 519 -17.83 -11.49 24.84
N THR A 520 -17.28 -10.78 23.87
CA THR A 520 -15.93 -10.99 23.33
C THR A 520 -15.17 -9.66 23.26
N ALA A 521 -13.85 -9.73 23.38
CA ALA A 521 -12.95 -8.60 23.15
C ALA A 521 -11.85 -8.98 22.18
N SER A 522 -11.44 -8.07 21.28
CA SER A 522 -10.26 -8.19 20.44
C SER A 522 -9.88 -6.81 19.92
N SER A 523 -8.65 -6.36 20.16
CA SER A 523 -8.17 -5.08 19.63
C SER A 523 -7.74 -5.16 18.17
N CYS A 524 -7.72 -6.34 17.53
CA CYS A 524 -7.48 -6.49 16.10
C CYS A 524 -8.08 -7.80 15.58
N TRP A 525 -9.33 -7.77 15.08
CA TRP A 525 -10.08 -9.01 14.76
C TRP A 525 -9.36 -9.93 13.78
N ILE A 526 -8.64 -9.38 12.79
CA ILE A 526 -7.89 -10.18 11.81
C ILE A 526 -6.74 -10.97 12.45
N TYR A 527 -6.32 -10.64 13.69
CA TYR A 527 -5.27 -11.32 14.44
C TYR A 527 -5.81 -12.39 15.40
N SER A 528 -7.13 -12.57 15.54
CA SER A 528 -7.70 -13.68 16.29
C SER A 528 -7.27 -15.03 15.69
N GLY A 529 -6.51 -15.80 16.46
CA GLY A 529 -5.81 -17.02 16.04
C GLY A 529 -4.27 -16.92 16.15
N SER A 530 -3.71 -15.72 16.33
CA SER A 530 -2.26 -15.50 16.43
C SER A 530 -1.66 -15.92 17.78
N TRP A 531 -2.43 -15.83 18.88
CA TRP A 531 -2.05 -16.32 20.20
C TRP A 531 -3.27 -16.91 20.89
N THR A 532 -3.35 -18.23 20.96
CA THR A 532 -4.53 -18.95 21.45
C THR A 532 -4.23 -19.66 22.77
N GLU A 533 -5.20 -20.42 23.29
CA GLU A 533 -4.95 -21.36 24.39
C GLU A 533 -3.87 -22.42 24.06
N GLN A 534 -3.56 -22.63 22.77
CA GLN A 534 -2.45 -23.49 22.32
C GLN A 534 -1.09 -22.77 22.32
N GLY A 535 -1.05 -21.49 22.74
CA GLY A 535 0.17 -20.68 22.81
C GLY A 535 0.33 -19.70 21.65
N ASN A 536 1.50 -19.06 21.62
CA ASN A 536 1.89 -18.03 20.64
C ASN A 536 2.20 -18.66 19.28
N GLN A 537 1.27 -18.57 18.32
CA GLN A 537 1.44 -19.13 16.99
C GLN A 537 2.45 -18.34 16.14
N MET A 538 2.63 -17.05 16.44
CA MET A 538 3.62 -16.19 15.76
C MET A 538 5.06 -16.65 16.02
N ALA A 539 5.27 -17.44 17.07
CA ALA A 539 6.55 -18.01 17.44
C ALA A 539 6.79 -19.42 16.87
N ASN A 540 5.85 -20.00 16.11
CA ASN A 540 6.02 -21.31 15.51
C ASN A 540 7.20 -21.34 14.53
N ARG A 541 7.97 -22.44 14.51
CA ARG A 541 9.22 -22.59 13.73
C ARG A 541 9.25 -23.86 12.88
N ASP A 542 8.09 -24.44 12.57
CA ASP A 542 8.02 -25.60 11.69
C ASP A 542 8.04 -25.14 10.22
N ASN A 543 9.12 -25.46 9.52
CA ASN A 543 9.33 -25.10 8.12
C ASN A 543 8.93 -26.21 7.14
N ALA A 544 8.16 -27.22 7.58
CA ALA A 544 7.67 -28.27 6.72
C ALA A 544 6.84 -27.72 5.55
N ASP A 545 7.11 -28.26 4.35
CA ASP A 545 6.38 -28.00 3.12
C ASP A 545 6.00 -29.33 2.45
N PRO A 546 4.92 -29.98 2.93
CA PRO A 546 4.55 -31.32 2.44
C PRO A 546 4.19 -31.35 0.94
N SER A 547 3.77 -30.23 0.39
CA SER A 547 3.34 -30.10 -1.01
C SER A 547 4.48 -29.85 -2.00
N GLY A 548 5.63 -29.36 -1.52
CA GLY A 548 6.71 -28.83 -2.37
C GLY A 548 6.43 -27.46 -3.00
N LEU A 549 5.26 -26.85 -2.75
CA LEU A 549 4.88 -25.52 -3.28
C LEU A 549 5.51 -24.37 -2.48
N GLY A 550 6.21 -24.65 -1.39
CA GLY A 550 6.82 -23.67 -0.51
C GLY A 550 5.86 -23.11 0.54
N ASN A 551 4.75 -23.80 0.82
CA ASN A 551 3.72 -23.33 1.74
C ASN A 551 3.92 -23.90 3.15
N THR A 552 4.48 -23.07 4.05
CA THR A 552 4.92 -23.49 5.39
C THR A 552 3.93 -23.05 6.47
N LEU A 553 2.79 -23.75 6.56
CA LEU A 553 1.71 -23.43 7.51
C LEU A 553 2.15 -23.45 8.97
N GLY A 554 3.19 -24.22 9.31
CA GLY A 554 3.77 -24.33 10.65
C GLY A 554 4.81 -23.25 11.00
N TRP A 555 5.14 -22.33 10.08
CA TRP A 555 6.10 -21.27 10.35
C TRP A 555 5.39 -19.96 10.63
N ALA A 556 5.57 -19.43 11.83
CA ALA A 556 4.87 -18.27 12.36
C ALA A 556 3.34 -18.41 12.17
N TRP A 557 2.63 -17.28 12.04
CA TRP A 557 1.20 -17.27 11.76
C TRP A 557 0.85 -16.13 10.81
N ALA A 558 0.03 -16.42 9.79
CA ALA A 558 -0.43 -15.41 8.84
C ALA A 558 -1.89 -15.02 9.08
N TRP A 559 -2.23 -13.73 8.97
CA TRP A 559 -3.64 -13.35 8.92
C TRP A 559 -4.16 -13.36 7.48
N PRO A 560 -5.43 -13.71 7.22
CA PRO A 560 -6.41 -14.20 8.18
C PRO A 560 -6.33 -15.72 8.38
N LEU A 561 -6.49 -16.21 9.62
CA LEU A 561 -6.59 -17.65 9.98
C LEU A 561 -5.56 -18.57 9.33
N ASN A 562 -4.30 -18.13 9.31
CA ASN A 562 -3.16 -18.84 8.73
C ASN A 562 -3.22 -19.09 7.22
N ARG A 563 -4.15 -18.47 6.49
CA ARG A 563 -4.27 -18.56 5.02
C ARG A 563 -3.08 -17.87 4.35
N ARG A 564 -2.29 -18.62 3.59
CA ARG A 564 -1.03 -18.10 3.02
C ARG A 564 -1.22 -17.51 1.64
N VAL A 565 -2.14 -18.06 0.84
CA VAL A 565 -2.56 -17.51 -0.46
C VAL A 565 -4.02 -17.04 -0.36
N LEU A 566 -4.23 -15.73 -0.44
CA LEU A 566 -5.58 -15.15 -0.48
C LEU A 566 -6.31 -15.57 -1.76
N TYR A 567 -7.62 -15.70 -1.66
CA TYR A 567 -8.52 -16.02 -2.77
C TYR A 567 -8.27 -17.41 -3.38
N ASN A 568 -7.66 -18.34 -2.63
CA ASN A 568 -7.28 -19.66 -3.13
C ASN A 568 -8.46 -20.54 -3.57
N ARG A 569 -9.72 -20.18 -3.29
CA ARG A 569 -10.87 -20.80 -3.98
C ARG A 569 -10.82 -20.60 -5.49
N ALA A 570 -10.28 -19.48 -5.96
CA ALA A 570 -10.10 -19.21 -7.38
C ALA A 570 -8.97 -20.03 -8.02
N SER A 571 -8.19 -20.81 -7.25
CA SER A 571 -7.19 -21.76 -7.77
C SER A 571 -7.82 -22.98 -8.45
N ALA A 572 -9.14 -23.14 -8.33
CA ALA A 572 -9.92 -24.20 -8.93
C ALA A 572 -11.10 -23.63 -9.72
N ASP A 573 -11.56 -24.37 -10.72
CA ASP A 573 -12.75 -24.03 -11.50
C ASP A 573 -14.05 -24.11 -10.68
N VAL A 574 -15.18 -23.82 -11.32
CA VAL A 574 -16.49 -23.82 -10.66
C VAL A 574 -16.87 -25.21 -10.11
N ASN A 575 -16.33 -26.28 -10.71
CA ASN A 575 -16.52 -27.67 -10.31
C ASN A 575 -15.49 -28.14 -9.26
N GLY A 576 -14.61 -27.24 -8.79
CA GLY A 576 -13.62 -27.52 -7.77
C GLY A 576 -12.41 -28.31 -8.26
N LYS A 577 -12.25 -28.43 -9.59
CA LYS A 577 -11.05 -29.01 -10.18
C LYS A 577 -9.95 -27.94 -10.27
N PRO A 578 -8.71 -28.22 -9.80
CA PRO A 578 -7.60 -27.29 -9.97
C PRO A 578 -7.39 -26.88 -11.43
N TRP A 579 -7.14 -25.58 -11.66
CA TRP A 579 -6.74 -25.07 -12.98
C TRP A 579 -5.43 -25.73 -13.43
N ASP A 580 -4.47 -25.80 -12.51
CA ASP A 580 -3.26 -26.61 -12.64
C ASP A 580 -3.24 -27.73 -11.58
N PRO A 581 -3.33 -29.02 -11.96
CA PRO A 581 -3.29 -30.12 -11.01
C PRO A 581 -1.96 -30.23 -10.24
N LYS A 582 -0.85 -29.67 -10.77
CA LYS A 582 0.45 -29.65 -10.08
C LYS A 582 0.55 -28.57 -9.00
N ARG A 583 -0.40 -27.63 -8.97
CA ARG A 583 -0.43 -26.48 -8.05
C ARG A 583 -1.74 -26.40 -7.27
N MET A 584 -2.32 -27.56 -6.94
CA MET A 584 -3.53 -27.63 -6.11
C MET A 584 -3.25 -26.98 -4.74
N LEU A 585 -4.01 -25.93 -4.42
CA LEU A 585 -4.01 -25.31 -3.08
C LEU A 585 -5.14 -25.87 -2.23
N ILE A 586 -6.35 -25.94 -2.79
CA ILE A 586 -7.52 -26.53 -2.14
C ILE A 586 -8.31 -27.43 -3.10
N GLN A 587 -9.03 -28.39 -2.53
CA GLN A 587 -9.94 -29.31 -3.20
C GLN A 587 -11.13 -29.65 -2.30
N TRP A 588 -12.25 -30.01 -2.93
CA TRP A 588 -13.47 -30.44 -2.23
C TRP A 588 -13.41 -31.94 -1.94
N ASN A 589 -13.66 -32.35 -0.69
CA ASN A 589 -13.64 -33.76 -0.29
C ASN A 589 -15.03 -34.42 -0.22
N GLY A 590 -16.09 -33.72 -0.63
CA GLY A 590 -17.49 -34.12 -0.50
C GLY A 590 -18.26 -33.36 0.58
N THR A 591 -17.58 -32.82 1.61
CA THR A 591 -18.21 -32.12 2.74
C THR A 591 -17.57 -30.77 3.09
N LYS A 592 -16.27 -30.59 2.81
CA LYS A 592 -15.54 -29.36 3.06
C LYS A 592 -14.35 -29.20 2.10
N TRP A 593 -13.84 -27.97 2.02
CA TRP A 593 -12.58 -27.67 1.34
C TRP A 593 -11.38 -28.05 2.24
N THR A 594 -10.38 -28.68 1.64
CA THR A 594 -9.12 -29.08 2.30
C THR A 594 -7.98 -28.95 1.29
N GLY A 595 -6.71 -28.94 1.71
CA GLY A 595 -5.60 -28.98 0.76
C GLY A 595 -4.27 -28.54 1.36
N ASN A 596 -3.41 -28.03 0.49
CA ASN A 596 -2.05 -27.58 0.78
C ASN A 596 -2.02 -26.17 1.40
N ASP A 597 -3.13 -25.45 1.39
CA ASP A 597 -3.33 -24.18 2.12
C ASP A 597 -4.69 -24.20 2.87
N ILE A 598 -4.84 -23.31 3.84
CA ILE A 598 -6.13 -23.12 4.51
C ILE A 598 -7.10 -22.46 3.52
N PRO A 599 -8.31 -23.00 3.31
CA PRO A 599 -9.27 -22.40 2.38
C PRO A 599 -9.63 -20.96 2.77
N ASP A 600 -9.41 -20.02 1.85
CA ASP A 600 -9.94 -18.67 1.90
C ASP A 600 -11.38 -18.65 1.38
N PHE A 601 -12.22 -19.46 2.01
CA PHE A 601 -13.58 -19.71 1.56
C PHE A 601 -14.45 -20.26 2.70
N ASN A 602 -15.77 -20.29 2.48
CA ASN A 602 -16.70 -21.00 3.34
C ASN A 602 -16.80 -22.49 2.92
N THR A 603 -17.80 -23.21 3.42
CA THR A 603 -18.04 -24.61 3.11
C THR A 603 -18.98 -24.81 1.91
N ALA A 604 -19.18 -23.81 1.04
CA ALA A 604 -20.06 -23.96 -0.11
C ALA A 604 -19.49 -25.00 -1.10
N PRO A 605 -20.29 -25.97 -1.58
CA PRO A 605 -19.82 -27.01 -2.48
C PRO A 605 -19.50 -26.45 -3.88
N PRO A 606 -18.71 -27.18 -4.70
CA PRO A 606 -18.57 -26.87 -6.12
C PRO A 606 -19.92 -26.79 -6.84
N GLY A 607 -20.02 -25.93 -7.85
CA GLY A 607 -21.25 -25.65 -8.60
C GLY A 607 -22.26 -24.74 -7.88
N SER A 608 -21.99 -24.32 -6.63
CA SER A 608 -22.80 -23.32 -5.93
C SER A 608 -22.62 -21.91 -6.53
N LYS A 609 -23.51 -20.98 -6.15
CA LYS A 609 -23.48 -19.57 -6.59
C LYS A 609 -22.48 -18.70 -5.80
N THR A 610 -21.80 -19.25 -4.79
CA THR A 610 -20.88 -18.50 -3.94
C THR A 610 -19.54 -18.27 -4.67
N ASN A 611 -19.13 -17.01 -4.80
CA ASN A 611 -17.95 -16.61 -5.56
C ASN A 611 -16.70 -16.47 -4.67
N PRO A 612 -15.47 -16.61 -5.22
CA PRO A 612 -14.24 -16.82 -4.44
C PRO A 612 -13.73 -15.60 -3.64
N PHE A 613 -14.17 -14.38 -3.93
CA PHE A 613 -13.66 -13.18 -3.25
C PHE A 613 -14.55 -12.81 -2.06
N ILE A 614 -14.41 -13.54 -0.96
CA ILE A 614 -15.36 -13.54 0.17
C ILE A 614 -15.58 -12.19 0.89
N MET A 615 -14.66 -11.24 0.73
CA MET A 615 -14.78 -9.89 1.30
C MET A 615 -15.60 -8.94 0.40
N GLN A 616 -15.87 -9.34 -0.84
CA GLN A 616 -16.62 -8.53 -1.79
C GLN A 616 -18.13 -8.79 -1.64
N PRO A 617 -18.97 -7.75 -1.66
CA PRO A 617 -20.43 -7.90 -1.60
C PRO A 617 -21.04 -8.76 -2.72
N GLU A 618 -20.44 -8.72 -3.92
CA GLU A 618 -20.80 -9.59 -5.05
C GLU A 618 -19.99 -10.90 -5.09
N GLY A 619 -18.94 -11.02 -4.27
CA GLY A 619 -18.02 -12.15 -4.24
C GLY A 619 -17.04 -12.24 -5.43
N LEU A 620 -16.98 -11.21 -6.30
CA LEU A 620 -16.24 -11.21 -7.56
C LEU A 620 -15.04 -10.24 -7.55
N GLY A 621 -14.03 -10.55 -8.36
CA GLY A 621 -12.96 -9.62 -8.71
C GLY A 621 -13.50 -8.49 -9.61
N ARG A 622 -13.20 -7.24 -9.29
CA ARG A 622 -13.74 -6.08 -10.02
C ARG A 622 -12.83 -5.66 -11.17
N LEU A 623 -13.33 -5.83 -12.40
CA LEU A 623 -12.81 -5.16 -13.60
C LEU A 623 -13.31 -3.71 -13.65
N PHE A 624 -14.59 -3.50 -13.39
CA PHE A 624 -15.19 -2.18 -13.16
C PHE A 624 -15.32 -1.93 -11.65
N ALA A 625 -14.71 -0.86 -11.14
CA ALA A 625 -14.52 -0.67 -9.70
C ALA A 625 -15.70 0.01 -8.97
N ILE A 626 -16.82 0.23 -9.65
CA ILE A 626 -17.99 0.96 -9.17
C ILE A 626 -17.61 2.33 -8.57
N ASP A 627 -18.24 2.74 -7.48
CA ASP A 627 -18.05 4.02 -6.79
C ASP A 627 -16.80 4.10 -5.88
N LYS A 628 -15.86 3.14 -5.97
CA LYS A 628 -14.78 3.01 -4.97
C LYS A 628 -13.55 3.86 -5.19
N LEU A 629 -13.32 4.37 -6.39
CA LEU A 629 -12.13 5.16 -6.74
C LEU A 629 -12.55 6.62 -6.96
N ALA A 630 -11.69 7.56 -6.58
CA ALA A 630 -11.97 8.99 -6.69
C ALA A 630 -12.12 9.44 -8.16
N GLU A 631 -11.27 8.91 -9.03
CA GLU A 631 -11.01 9.40 -10.39
C GLU A 631 -11.63 8.55 -11.51
N GLY A 632 -12.25 7.40 -11.20
CA GLY A 632 -12.97 6.61 -12.20
C GLY A 632 -13.06 5.11 -11.89
N PRO A 633 -14.11 4.41 -12.39
CA PRO A 633 -14.27 2.97 -12.20
C PRO A 633 -13.37 2.12 -13.12
N PHE A 634 -12.82 2.73 -14.18
CA PHE A 634 -11.72 2.20 -14.98
C PHE A 634 -10.48 3.11 -14.87
N PRO A 635 -9.26 2.58 -14.99
CA PRO A 635 -8.04 3.37 -15.09
C PRO A 635 -8.01 4.22 -16.37
N GLU A 636 -7.49 5.44 -16.29
CA GLU A 636 -7.28 6.34 -17.43
C GLU A 636 -5.94 7.05 -17.31
N HIS A 637 -5.24 7.24 -18.44
CA HIS A 637 -3.95 7.92 -18.44
C HIS A 637 -4.09 9.42 -18.18
N TYR A 638 -3.45 9.87 -17.10
CA TYR A 638 -3.22 11.28 -16.85
C TYR A 638 -1.74 11.51 -16.55
N GLU A 639 -1.21 12.62 -17.08
CA GLU A 639 0.19 13.00 -16.87
C GLU A 639 0.46 13.44 -15.43
N PRO A 640 1.71 13.26 -14.94
CA PRO A 640 2.18 13.87 -13.68
C PRO A 640 1.93 15.38 -13.64
N MET A 641 1.86 15.95 -12.43
CA MET A 641 1.59 17.38 -12.25
C MET A 641 2.69 18.26 -12.84
N GLU A 642 3.92 17.76 -12.84
CA GLU A 642 5.05 18.31 -13.60
C GLU A 642 5.42 17.32 -14.72
N THR A 643 4.83 17.50 -15.91
CA THR A 643 5.11 16.67 -17.09
C THR A 643 6.08 17.34 -18.06
N PRO A 644 7.06 16.60 -18.63
CA PRO A 644 8.01 17.14 -19.60
C PRO A 644 7.33 17.55 -20.91
N LEU A 645 6.11 17.07 -21.18
CA LEU A 645 5.38 17.37 -22.40
C LEU A 645 4.59 18.68 -22.28
N GLY A 646 4.13 19.00 -21.07
CA GLY A 646 3.19 20.10 -20.81
C GLY A 646 1.80 19.90 -21.44
N THR A 647 1.49 18.68 -21.88
CA THR A 647 0.20 18.27 -22.45
C THR A 647 0.04 16.76 -22.26
N ASN A 648 -1.17 16.23 -22.43
CA ASN A 648 -1.46 14.80 -22.50
C ASN A 648 -1.83 14.44 -23.95
N PRO A 649 -1.04 13.59 -24.64
CA PRO A 649 -1.34 13.21 -26.02
C PRO A 649 -2.66 12.44 -26.21
N LEU A 650 -3.20 11.83 -25.16
CA LEU A 650 -4.44 11.03 -25.25
C LEU A 650 -5.70 11.91 -25.27
N HIS A 651 -5.69 12.99 -24.49
CA HIS A 651 -6.77 13.99 -24.39
C HIS A 651 -6.20 15.32 -23.85
N PRO A 652 -5.77 16.24 -24.72
CA PRO A 652 -5.09 17.48 -24.33
C PRO A 652 -5.89 18.40 -23.39
N ASN A 653 -7.22 18.27 -23.36
CA ASN A 653 -8.10 19.04 -22.48
C ASN A 653 -8.01 18.63 -21.01
N VAL A 654 -7.58 17.39 -20.73
CA VAL A 654 -7.40 16.86 -19.37
C VAL A 654 -6.00 16.30 -19.23
N ILE A 655 -5.06 17.17 -18.83
CA ILE A 655 -3.64 16.82 -18.82
C ILE A 655 -3.32 15.85 -17.68
N SER A 656 -3.58 16.28 -16.44
CA SER A 656 -3.35 15.53 -15.21
C SER A 656 -4.68 15.10 -14.58
N SER A 657 -4.64 14.23 -13.55
CA SER A 657 -5.87 13.68 -12.98
C SER A 657 -6.83 14.82 -12.56
N PRO A 658 -8.10 14.77 -13.01
CA PRO A 658 -9.04 15.87 -12.86
C PRO A 658 -9.42 16.10 -11.40
N VAL A 659 -9.22 15.11 -10.52
CA VAL A 659 -9.63 15.14 -9.10
C VAL A 659 -8.46 15.21 -8.11
N VAL A 660 -7.23 15.44 -8.58
CA VAL A 660 -6.08 15.69 -7.69
C VAL A 660 -6.32 16.91 -6.82
N ARG A 661 -6.12 16.76 -5.52
CA ARG A 661 -6.09 17.91 -4.60
C ARG A 661 -4.72 18.59 -4.68
N LEU A 662 -4.72 19.89 -4.97
CA LEU A 662 -3.52 20.72 -5.00
C LEU A 662 -3.83 22.03 -4.27
N TYR A 663 -3.09 22.33 -3.20
CA TYR A 663 -3.21 23.60 -2.48
C TYR A 663 -2.56 24.73 -3.28
N GLU A 664 -3.07 25.95 -3.12
CA GLU A 664 -2.58 27.12 -3.84
C GLU A 664 -1.08 27.39 -3.57
N GLU A 665 -0.65 27.25 -2.32
CA GLU A 665 0.74 27.46 -1.92
C GLU A 665 1.70 26.39 -2.49
N ASP A 666 1.15 25.23 -2.86
CA ASP A 666 1.89 24.15 -3.52
C ASP A 666 1.85 24.30 -5.05
N ALA A 667 0.75 24.81 -5.61
CA ALA A 667 0.60 25.07 -7.04
C ALA A 667 1.64 26.07 -7.56
N VAL A 668 1.90 27.16 -6.81
CA VAL A 668 2.93 28.16 -7.17
C VAL A 668 4.36 27.61 -7.11
N ARG A 669 4.55 26.43 -6.52
CA ARG A 669 5.83 25.73 -6.39
C ARG A 669 5.98 24.58 -7.39
N LEU A 670 5.05 24.43 -8.33
CA LEU A 670 5.20 23.55 -9.48
C LEU A 670 5.97 24.26 -10.60
N GLY A 671 7.05 23.63 -11.05
CA GLY A 671 7.86 24.01 -12.19
C GLY A 671 7.21 23.64 -13.52
N LYS A 672 7.75 24.21 -14.59
CA LYS A 672 7.34 23.99 -15.97
C LYS A 672 8.55 23.59 -16.81
N LYS A 673 8.29 22.87 -17.91
CA LYS A 673 9.31 22.25 -18.77
C LYS A 673 10.32 23.22 -19.39
N ASP A 674 9.97 24.49 -19.55
CA ASP A 674 10.84 25.54 -20.09
C ASP A 674 12.02 25.84 -19.15
N LYS A 675 11.84 25.66 -17.84
CA LYS A 675 12.88 25.84 -16.83
C LYS A 675 13.45 24.53 -16.32
N PHE A 676 12.62 23.50 -16.25
CA PHE A 676 12.96 22.18 -15.73
C PHE A 676 12.61 21.12 -16.77
N PRO A 677 13.46 20.92 -17.80
CA PRO A 677 13.09 20.13 -18.97
C PRO A 677 13.18 18.62 -18.77
N TYR A 678 13.79 18.14 -17.69
CA TYR A 678 14.09 16.72 -17.51
C TYR A 678 13.14 16.07 -16.51
N VAL A 679 12.72 14.83 -16.81
CA VAL A 679 12.02 14.00 -15.84
C VAL A 679 12.98 13.67 -14.71
N SER A 680 12.48 13.65 -13.49
CA SER A 680 13.21 13.19 -12.32
C SER A 680 12.40 12.14 -11.58
N THR A 681 13.13 11.18 -11.03
CA THR A 681 12.55 10.10 -10.23
C THR A 681 13.46 9.78 -9.04
N THR A 682 12.85 9.57 -7.87
CA THR A 682 13.58 9.21 -6.64
C THR A 682 13.45 7.72 -6.33
N TYR A 683 14.53 7.06 -5.90
CA TYR A 683 14.53 5.60 -5.65
C TYR A 683 15.57 5.16 -4.62
N ARG A 684 15.68 3.83 -4.45
CA ARG A 684 16.56 3.17 -3.47
C ARG A 684 17.72 2.46 -4.16
N LEU A 685 18.77 2.24 -3.39
CA LEU A 685 19.92 1.35 -3.64
C LEU A 685 19.90 0.24 -2.61
N THR A 686 20.33 -0.98 -2.99
CA THR A 686 20.34 -2.16 -2.09
C THR A 686 21.04 -1.91 -0.75
N GLU A 687 22.12 -1.14 -0.77
CA GLU A 687 23.06 -0.97 0.32
C GLU A 687 22.53 -0.04 1.42
N HIS A 688 21.47 0.72 1.16
CA HIS A 688 20.91 1.65 2.13
C HIS A 688 19.39 1.50 2.30
N PHE A 689 18.94 1.59 3.55
CA PHE A 689 17.54 1.76 3.89
C PHE A 689 17.26 3.20 4.32
N HIS A 690 16.50 3.91 3.49
CA HIS A 690 16.12 5.32 3.68
C HIS A 690 17.34 6.17 4.07
N THR A 691 17.18 7.11 5.00
CA THR A 691 18.24 7.88 5.66
C THR A 691 18.68 7.25 7.00
N TRP A 692 18.31 6.00 7.27
CA TRP A 692 18.63 5.28 8.51
C TRP A 692 20.03 4.67 8.44
N THR A 693 20.27 3.78 7.49
CA THR A 693 21.51 2.98 7.43
C THR A 693 22.79 3.79 7.19
N LYS A 694 22.71 5.06 6.78
CA LYS A 694 23.89 5.95 6.73
C LYS A 694 24.52 6.21 8.10
N HIS A 695 23.86 5.81 9.20
CA HIS A 695 24.43 5.77 10.55
C HIS A 695 25.24 4.48 10.82
N ALA A 696 25.08 3.44 10.01
CA ALA A 696 25.84 2.21 10.09
C ALA A 696 27.11 2.30 9.21
N ARG A 697 28.27 2.10 9.83
CA ARG A 697 29.58 2.25 9.17
C ARG A 697 29.75 1.36 7.94
N LEU A 698 29.26 0.12 7.98
CA LEU A 698 29.39 -0.80 6.85
C LEU A 698 28.61 -0.32 5.62
N ASN A 699 27.40 0.18 5.80
CA ASN A 699 26.60 0.74 4.71
C ASN A 699 27.24 2.01 4.16
N ALA A 700 27.76 2.88 5.05
CA ALA A 700 28.53 4.06 4.67
C ALA A 700 29.85 3.74 3.95
N ILE A 701 30.40 2.53 4.07
CA ILE A 701 31.53 2.07 3.24
C ILE A 701 31.04 1.58 1.88
N ALA A 702 29.91 0.88 1.85
CA ALA A 702 29.35 0.29 0.63
C ALA A 702 28.85 1.33 -0.37
N GLN A 703 28.19 2.40 0.10
CA GLN A 703 27.73 3.54 -0.72
C GLN A 703 28.04 4.88 -0.01
N PRO A 704 29.30 5.36 -0.08
CA PRO A 704 29.79 6.39 0.84
C PRO A 704 29.32 7.82 0.55
N GLU A 705 28.95 8.13 -0.69
CA GLU A 705 28.73 9.51 -1.14
C GLU A 705 27.53 9.61 -2.07
N GLN A 706 26.80 10.71 -1.95
CA GLN A 706 25.63 10.98 -2.75
C GLN A 706 25.99 11.16 -4.22
N PHE A 707 25.22 10.51 -5.08
CA PHE A 707 25.29 10.68 -6.51
C PHE A 707 23.90 10.82 -7.14
N VAL A 708 23.86 11.25 -8.40
CA VAL A 708 22.70 11.19 -9.28
C VAL A 708 23.06 10.43 -10.55
N GLU A 709 22.11 9.72 -11.15
CA GLU A 709 22.30 8.99 -12.40
C GLU A 709 21.80 9.81 -13.57
N ILE A 710 22.60 9.92 -14.64
CA ILE A 710 22.21 10.57 -15.90
C ILE A 710 22.67 9.76 -17.12
N SER A 711 21.99 9.95 -18.24
CA SER A 711 22.36 9.33 -19.52
C SER A 711 23.67 9.90 -20.07
N GLU A 712 24.36 9.14 -20.93
CA GLU A 712 25.52 9.65 -21.69
C GLU A 712 25.14 10.82 -22.60
N GLY A 713 23.92 10.83 -23.15
CA GLY A 713 23.39 11.89 -24.02
C GLY A 713 23.26 13.22 -23.27
N LEU A 714 22.59 13.20 -22.11
CA LEU A 714 22.42 14.38 -21.26
C LEU A 714 23.77 14.89 -20.75
N ALA A 715 24.65 13.99 -20.29
CA ALA A 715 25.97 14.35 -19.80
C ALA A 715 26.81 15.05 -20.88
N LYS A 716 26.79 14.54 -22.12
CA LYS A 716 27.46 15.17 -23.27
C LYS A 716 26.88 16.55 -23.58
N ALA A 717 25.56 16.69 -23.57
CA ALA A 717 24.89 17.97 -23.83
C ALA A 717 25.23 19.04 -22.80
N LYS A 718 25.52 18.65 -21.55
CA LYS A 718 25.86 19.54 -20.44
C LYS A 718 27.36 19.65 -20.14
N GLY A 719 28.23 18.93 -20.85
CA GLY A 719 29.69 18.94 -20.60
C GLY A 719 30.08 18.34 -19.24
N ILE A 720 29.33 17.33 -18.78
CA ILE A 720 29.52 16.63 -17.50
C ILE A 720 30.28 15.33 -17.76
N ALA A 721 31.45 15.16 -17.16
CA ALA A 721 32.16 13.88 -17.16
C ALA A 721 31.63 12.97 -16.04
N ASN A 722 31.83 11.66 -16.20
CA ASN A 722 31.53 10.72 -15.12
C ASN A 722 32.39 11.04 -13.88
N GLY A 723 31.75 11.16 -12.71
CA GLY A 723 32.42 11.54 -11.47
C GLY A 723 32.49 13.06 -11.21
N ASP A 724 32.12 13.91 -12.17
CA ASP A 724 32.02 15.36 -11.95
C ASP A 724 30.94 15.67 -10.90
N ARG A 725 31.08 16.81 -10.22
CA ARG A 725 30.00 17.34 -9.38
C ARG A 725 28.97 18.09 -10.23
N VAL A 726 27.72 17.95 -9.84
CA VAL A 726 26.56 18.57 -10.50
C VAL A 726 25.62 19.17 -9.46
N THR A 727 24.87 20.17 -9.90
CA THR A 727 23.73 20.72 -9.17
C THR A 727 22.45 20.28 -9.88
N VAL A 728 21.57 19.60 -9.17
CA VAL A 728 20.22 19.26 -9.66
C VAL A 728 19.23 20.15 -8.94
N SER A 729 18.35 20.81 -9.69
CA SER A 729 17.40 21.79 -9.14
C SER A 729 15.99 21.57 -9.67
N SER A 730 15.00 21.83 -8.83
CA SER A 730 13.60 21.98 -9.22
C SER A 730 13.08 23.35 -8.78
N GLN A 731 11.79 23.63 -9.02
CA GLN A 731 11.16 24.88 -8.56
C GLN A 731 11.21 25.07 -7.03
N ARG A 732 11.51 24.01 -6.26
CA ARG A 732 11.45 23.99 -4.79
C ARG A 732 12.80 24.16 -4.11
N GLY A 733 13.90 23.84 -4.79
CA GLY A 733 15.25 23.86 -4.25
C GLY A 733 16.25 23.11 -5.10
N PHE A 734 17.42 22.82 -4.53
CA PHE A 734 18.51 22.12 -5.23
C PHE A 734 19.24 21.14 -4.32
N ILE A 735 19.97 20.22 -4.93
CA ILE A 735 20.98 19.36 -4.29
C ILE A 735 22.27 19.41 -5.10
N ARG A 736 23.40 19.07 -4.47
CA ARG A 736 24.68 18.84 -5.16
C ARG A 736 25.15 17.42 -4.92
N ALA A 737 25.62 16.76 -5.97
CA ALA A 737 25.98 15.36 -5.92
C ALA A 737 27.05 15.03 -6.97
N VAL A 738 27.64 13.85 -6.87
CA VAL A 738 28.48 13.27 -7.93
C VAL A 738 27.58 12.80 -9.09
N ALA A 739 27.99 13.00 -10.33
CA ALA A 739 27.30 12.47 -11.50
C ALA A 739 27.79 11.06 -11.85
N VAL A 740 26.87 10.08 -11.85
CA VAL A 740 27.08 8.77 -12.44
C VAL A 740 26.50 8.79 -13.85
N VAL A 741 27.39 8.90 -14.83
CA VAL A 741 27.04 8.92 -16.26
C VAL A 741 26.99 7.48 -16.76
N THR A 742 25.85 7.04 -17.32
CA THR A 742 25.63 5.63 -17.63
C THR A 742 24.64 5.41 -18.78
N ARG A 743 24.84 4.34 -19.55
CA ARG A 743 23.88 3.84 -20.56
C ARG A 743 22.63 3.21 -19.96
N ARG A 744 22.62 2.98 -18.64
CA ARG A 744 21.48 2.43 -17.91
C ARG A 744 20.29 3.38 -17.86
N LEU A 745 20.50 4.69 -18.07
CA LEU A 745 19.44 5.65 -18.36
C LEU A 745 19.50 5.99 -19.83
N GLN A 746 18.35 5.96 -20.49
CA GLN A 746 18.21 6.18 -21.93
C GLN A 746 17.29 7.36 -22.18
N THR A 747 17.61 8.13 -23.22
CA THR A 747 16.71 9.11 -23.80
C THR A 747 15.58 8.39 -24.52
N LEU A 748 14.33 8.73 -24.21
CA LEU A 748 13.16 8.14 -24.87
C LEU A 748 12.51 9.11 -25.85
N ASN A 749 11.96 8.58 -26.94
CA ASN A 749 11.21 9.36 -27.92
C ASN A 749 9.75 9.37 -27.49
N VAL A 750 9.24 10.54 -27.05
CA VAL A 750 7.90 10.67 -26.49
C VAL A 750 7.22 11.88 -27.11
N ASN A 751 6.10 11.68 -27.79
CA ASN A 751 5.31 12.74 -28.42
C ASN A 751 6.17 13.70 -29.28
N GLY A 752 7.07 13.12 -30.08
CA GLY A 752 8.00 13.86 -30.95
C GLY A 752 9.18 14.54 -30.22
N GLN A 753 9.37 14.29 -28.93
CA GLN A 753 10.43 14.90 -28.11
C GLN A 753 11.42 13.85 -27.60
N GLN A 754 12.68 14.25 -27.44
CA GLN A 754 13.67 13.49 -26.69
C GLN A 754 13.51 13.78 -25.19
N VAL A 755 13.03 12.81 -24.41
CA VAL A 755 12.84 12.96 -22.97
C VAL A 755 13.98 12.27 -22.23
N GLU A 756 14.70 13.05 -21.42
CA GLU A 756 15.75 12.59 -20.53
C GLU A 756 15.23 12.40 -19.10
N THR A 757 15.87 11.49 -18.36
CA THR A 757 15.60 11.27 -16.93
C THR A 757 16.86 11.55 -16.10
N VAL A 758 16.68 12.20 -14.95
CA VAL A 758 17.68 12.35 -13.89
C VAL A 758 17.27 11.46 -12.71
N GLY A 759 18.11 10.49 -12.37
CA GLY A 759 17.85 9.55 -11.28
C GLY A 759 18.45 9.99 -9.95
N ILE A 760 17.66 9.95 -8.88
CA ILE A 760 18.05 10.52 -7.57
C ILE A 760 17.84 9.51 -6.43
N PRO A 761 18.90 8.82 -5.95
CA PRO A 761 18.79 7.97 -4.79
C PRO A 761 18.59 8.79 -3.49
N LEU A 762 17.80 8.27 -2.56
CA LEU A 762 17.23 9.03 -1.43
C LEU A 762 17.97 8.89 -0.08
N HIS A 763 19.21 8.40 -0.08
CA HIS A 763 19.81 7.84 1.13
C HIS A 763 20.67 8.78 1.98
N TRP A 764 21.10 9.90 1.42
CA TRP A 764 21.99 10.83 2.09
C TRP A 764 21.22 11.97 2.74
N GLY A 765 21.91 12.67 3.65
CA GLY A 765 21.39 13.77 4.44
C GLY A 765 22.52 14.45 5.19
N TYR A 766 22.19 15.12 6.29
CA TYR A 766 23.14 15.88 7.09
C TYR A 766 23.49 15.25 8.45
N GLU A 767 22.88 14.11 8.78
CA GLU A 767 23.24 13.30 9.95
C GLU A 767 23.79 11.93 9.52
N GLY A 768 24.66 11.31 10.32
CA GLY A 768 25.20 9.96 10.06
C GLY A 768 26.70 9.94 9.80
N VAL A 769 27.21 8.77 9.38
CA VAL A 769 28.65 8.49 9.21
C VAL A 769 29.07 8.34 7.74
N ALA A 770 28.12 8.30 6.81
CA ALA A 770 28.40 8.51 5.38
C ALA A 770 28.83 9.95 5.12
N ARG A 771 29.36 10.25 3.92
CA ARG A 771 29.65 11.64 3.57
C ARG A 771 28.35 12.46 3.60
N LYS A 772 28.43 13.64 4.19
CA LYS A 772 27.33 14.60 4.24
C LYS A 772 26.85 14.92 2.82
N GLY A 773 25.53 14.95 2.65
CA GLY A 773 24.87 15.27 1.39
C GLY A 773 23.60 16.09 1.62
N TYR A 774 22.65 15.94 0.73
CA TYR A 774 21.38 16.66 0.70
C TYR A 774 20.22 15.68 0.74
N ILE A 775 19.13 16.11 1.37
CA ILE A 775 17.86 15.38 1.32
C ILE A 775 17.29 15.46 -0.10
N ALA A 776 17.08 14.31 -0.74
CA ALA A 776 16.53 14.23 -2.11
C ALA A 776 15.15 14.90 -2.23
N ASN A 777 14.34 14.84 -1.18
CA ASN A 777 13.03 15.50 -1.11
C ASN A 777 13.07 17.02 -1.08
N THR A 778 14.25 17.65 -1.12
CA THR A 778 14.40 19.06 -1.48
C THR A 778 13.81 19.36 -2.87
N LEU A 779 13.76 18.34 -3.74
CA LEU A 779 13.36 18.49 -5.14
C LEU A 779 11.92 18.09 -5.44
N THR A 780 11.27 17.28 -4.61
CA THR A 780 10.02 16.58 -4.94
C THR A 780 8.78 17.46 -4.73
N PRO A 781 7.72 17.31 -5.55
CA PRO A 781 6.52 18.13 -5.47
C PRO A 781 5.61 17.72 -4.30
N ASN A 782 4.99 18.69 -3.64
CA ASN A 782 4.06 18.46 -2.54
C ASN A 782 2.61 18.28 -3.05
N VAL A 783 2.39 17.19 -3.77
CA VAL A 783 1.09 16.77 -4.34
C VAL A 783 1.06 15.24 -4.39
N GLY A 784 -0.12 14.62 -4.36
CA GLY A 784 -0.21 13.15 -4.28
C GLY A 784 -1.45 12.53 -4.92
N ASP A 785 -1.51 11.21 -4.81
CA ASP A 785 -2.57 10.32 -5.30
C ASP A 785 -3.97 10.83 -4.96
N SER A 786 -4.88 10.74 -5.91
CA SER A 786 -6.24 11.29 -5.80
C SER A 786 -7.08 10.63 -4.68
N ASN A 787 -6.72 9.41 -4.25
CA ASN A 787 -7.43 8.66 -3.23
C ASN A 787 -6.75 8.79 -1.86
N SER A 788 -5.45 8.48 -1.81
CA SER A 788 -4.67 8.32 -0.58
C SER A 788 -3.83 9.54 -0.21
N GLN A 789 -3.66 10.48 -1.14
CA GLN A 789 -2.73 11.61 -1.02
C GLN A 789 -1.26 11.18 -0.89
N THR A 790 -0.91 9.95 -1.31
CA THR A 790 0.47 9.47 -1.39
C THR A 790 1.27 10.34 -2.37
N PRO A 791 2.38 11.00 -1.96
CA PRO A 791 3.00 11.99 -2.82
C PRO A 791 3.63 11.47 -4.12
N GLU A 792 3.68 12.34 -5.13
CA GLU A 792 4.22 12.10 -6.47
C GLU A 792 5.76 12.19 -6.50
N TYR A 793 6.43 11.27 -5.82
CA TYR A 793 7.89 11.24 -5.72
C TYR A 793 8.60 10.65 -6.95
N LYS A 794 7.86 10.00 -7.85
CA LYS A 794 8.42 9.17 -8.93
C LYS A 794 8.45 9.82 -10.30
N ALA A 795 7.69 10.90 -10.51
CA ALA A 795 7.66 11.61 -11.78
C ALA A 795 7.45 13.10 -11.54
N PHE A 796 8.50 13.89 -11.67
CA PHE A 796 8.47 15.35 -11.55
C PHE A 796 9.56 15.99 -12.41
N LEU A 797 9.70 17.32 -12.41
CA LEU A 797 10.65 18.01 -13.27
C LEU A 797 11.86 18.59 -12.54
N VAL A 798 13.03 18.51 -13.18
CA VAL A 798 14.29 19.12 -12.74
C VAL A 798 15.09 19.72 -13.90
N ASN A 799 16.11 20.50 -13.54
CA ASN A 799 17.25 20.87 -14.38
C ASN A 799 18.54 20.35 -13.72
N ILE A 800 19.62 20.26 -14.49
CA ILE A 800 20.94 19.86 -14.03
C ILE A 800 22.02 20.76 -14.65
N GLU A 801 23.00 21.18 -13.85
CA GLU A 801 24.16 21.96 -14.30
C GLU A 801 25.45 21.42 -13.67
N LYS A 802 26.60 21.67 -14.31
CA LYS A 802 27.92 21.39 -13.74
C LYS A 802 28.17 22.29 -12.52
N ALA A 803 28.80 21.74 -11.46
CA ALA A 803 29.00 22.42 -10.17
C ALA A 803 30.47 22.56 -9.77
#